data_AF-A0A5A9X7L6-F1
#
_entry.id   AF-A0A5A9X7L6-F1
#
_cell.length_a   1.000
_cell.length_b   1.000
_cell.length_c   1.000
_cell.angle_alpha   90.00
_cell.angle_beta   90.00
_cell.angle_gamma   90.00
#
_symmetry.space_group_name_H-M   'P 1'
#
loop_
_entity.id
_entity.type
_entity.pdbx_description
1 polymer ?
#
loop_
_entity_poly.entity_id
_entity_poly.type
_entity_poly.pdbx_seq_one_letter_code
_entity_poly.pdbx_strand_id
1 'polypeptide(L)'
;MAFSLNQSLSHIEIKEPHVAEIYRSSNSAVPTEEQCQGHLCEAYVCTARENDVFSAYVAFFDTTTHRPVIFSTTCDTRKHADQKRLVNEALKFTKSMGFDMEPVKLDYSSAMRQVIIHGISVMRPPAPPRGGKQPAKNAAPAVEPPSPAASPSPAASPSPAAPAAPPVPDVPSTEVAALSAEIADLRTALKDMERAKAETERMAEQTVTAIKQELERNTASHREREKALREELAGREPEGAPESGVTAGLHAELQGKAEALRTLEDLLTQESAQRRDAETRVEELDRRRERAEEESADLRRELDRLHQDAAAERSSSEEHRSKEAASRAAEELAATEREQALRDELAAARHENGVVQGTLMNVMKEQQVLVNEREALRAELAVVKESAGIAWQQDREALEQERADLHASVKRLEKGKREEQQRFETLLAERELELKGAQAEQKSLASKLEQVMGEKKVWDTLAGNFKKKAHKAVERLKREKQALEERLKELEHAPAPLAPPPPPVTSVYPLSASQAPLTVERHVESPFAALGLVDTGSDFSGFSGFGGPSAGGGGATFRYAPDVAVISYHSADDIVELYGSANVVQAAPEGRRSQICGAYVCVVEREGKATINLAWHLIDSGEVLICLPEQQPEATADYALALQDAIFYFESIGFMMDRFELSRNSLRQIKALEKIGICRMEEPAVEAKEDGDGGAAIPAAA
;
A
#
# COMPACT_ATOMS: atom_id res chain seq x y z
N MET A 1 39.82 2.23 6.75
CA MET A 1 39.74 1.54 8.06
C MET A 1 39.16 0.16 7.78
N ALA A 2 39.50 -0.86 8.57
CA ALA A 2 38.93 -2.20 8.37
C ALA A 2 37.64 -2.33 9.19
N PHE A 3 36.57 -2.80 8.56
CA PHE A 3 35.41 -3.34 9.27
C PHE A 3 35.80 -4.71 9.83
N SER A 4 35.59 -4.93 11.12
CA SER A 4 35.92 -6.21 11.77
C SER A 4 34.66 -7.02 12.03
N LEU A 5 34.70 -8.30 11.66
CA LEU A 5 33.65 -9.28 11.95
C LEU A 5 33.39 -9.32 13.47
N ASN A 6 32.14 -9.10 13.87
CA ASN A 6 31.73 -9.10 15.27
C ASN A 6 30.90 -10.35 15.58
N GLN A 7 31.59 -11.46 15.83
CA GLN A 7 30.99 -12.76 16.17
C GLN A 7 30.15 -12.74 17.46
N SER A 8 30.18 -11.68 18.27
CA SER A 8 29.34 -11.55 19.46
C SER A 8 27.93 -11.04 19.17
N LEU A 9 27.71 -10.39 18.01
CA LEU A 9 26.43 -9.87 17.59
C LEU A 9 25.73 -10.86 16.65
N SER A 10 24.60 -11.42 17.09
CA SER A 10 23.70 -12.18 16.22
C SER A 10 22.68 -11.29 15.50
N HIS A 11 22.39 -10.10 16.04
CA HIS A 11 21.53 -9.06 15.45
C HIS A 11 22.04 -7.68 15.86
N ILE A 12 21.66 -6.64 15.10
CA ILE A 12 21.91 -5.25 15.44
C ILE A 12 20.82 -4.79 16.44
N GLU A 13 21.12 -4.84 17.74
CA GLU A 13 20.22 -4.40 18.82
C GLU A 13 20.41 -2.90 19.12
N ILE A 14 19.63 -2.03 18.46
CA ILE A 14 19.75 -0.56 18.57
C ILE A 14 18.36 0.08 18.78
N LYS A 15 18.28 1.12 19.61
CA LYS A 15 17.04 1.87 19.85
C LYS A 15 16.72 2.77 18.64
N GLU A 16 15.46 2.81 18.22
CA GLU A 16 14.98 3.68 17.13
C GLU A 16 15.44 5.15 17.18
N PRO A 17 15.39 5.88 18.32
CA PRO A 17 15.92 7.25 18.39
C PRO A 17 17.46 7.36 18.30
N HIS A 18 18.20 6.26 18.38
CA HIS A 18 19.66 6.24 18.18
C HIS A 18 20.04 5.95 16.72
N VAL A 19 19.17 5.33 15.93
CA VAL A 19 19.39 5.07 14.49
C VAL A 19 19.40 6.40 13.73
N ALA A 20 20.51 6.69 13.05
CA ALA A 20 20.72 7.94 12.32
C ALA A 20 20.48 7.76 10.81
N GLU A 21 21.22 6.85 10.16
CA GLU A 21 21.10 6.57 8.72
C GLU A 21 21.11 5.05 8.47
N ILE A 22 20.28 4.58 7.54
CA ILE A 22 20.23 3.19 7.07
C ILE A 22 20.34 3.16 5.55
N TYR A 23 21.08 2.18 5.02
CA TYR A 23 21.11 1.83 3.61
C TYR A 23 20.86 0.32 3.44
N ARG A 24 20.15 -0.07 2.38
CA ARG A 24 19.91 -1.48 1.98
C ARG A 24 20.46 -1.70 0.57
N SER A 25 20.94 -2.91 0.25
CA SER A 25 21.35 -3.21 -1.12
C SER A 25 20.14 -3.35 -2.05
N SER A 26 20.24 -2.80 -3.26
CA SER A 26 19.21 -3.00 -4.31
C SER A 26 19.47 -4.26 -5.14
N ASN A 27 20.65 -4.86 -5.02
CA ASN A 27 20.97 -6.19 -5.52
C ASN A 27 21.25 -7.18 -4.38
N SER A 28 21.07 -8.47 -4.67
CA SER A 28 21.68 -9.57 -3.92
C SER A 28 23.00 -9.96 -4.58
N ALA A 29 24.03 -10.24 -3.78
CA ALA A 29 25.34 -10.66 -4.27
C ALA A 29 25.91 -11.74 -3.34
N VAL A 30 26.93 -12.46 -3.83
CA VAL A 30 27.68 -13.45 -3.03
C VAL A 30 28.92 -12.76 -2.47
N PRO A 31 29.02 -12.52 -1.15
CA PRO A 31 30.21 -11.92 -0.56
C PRO A 31 31.42 -12.86 -0.69
N THR A 32 32.60 -12.29 -0.93
CA THR A 32 33.88 -13.03 -0.97
C THR A 32 34.29 -13.60 0.41
N GLU A 33 33.58 -13.22 1.46
CA GLU A 33 33.87 -13.59 2.84
C GLU A 33 33.48 -15.05 3.16
N GLU A 34 34.41 -15.83 3.71
CA GLU A 34 34.25 -17.27 3.97
C GLU A 34 33.00 -17.61 4.82
N GLN A 35 32.57 -16.73 5.74
CA GLN A 35 31.41 -16.98 6.58
C GLN A 35 30.08 -17.00 5.81
N CYS A 36 30.03 -16.44 4.60
CA CYS A 36 28.84 -16.43 3.75
C CYS A 36 28.74 -17.69 2.86
N GLN A 37 29.76 -18.57 2.86
CA GLN A 37 29.76 -19.90 2.24
C GLN A 37 29.37 -19.97 0.74
N GLY A 38 29.42 -18.86 0.01
CA GLY A 38 28.98 -18.77 -1.38
C GLY A 38 27.46 -18.56 -1.57
N HIS A 39 26.72 -18.30 -0.49
CA HIS A 39 25.29 -17.99 -0.55
C HIS A 39 25.03 -16.55 -1.05
N LEU A 40 23.83 -16.34 -1.60
CA LEU A 40 23.32 -15.00 -1.91
C LEU A 40 22.96 -14.30 -0.60
N CYS A 41 23.48 -13.09 -0.43
CA CYS A 41 23.15 -12.22 0.69
C CYS A 41 22.46 -10.95 0.20
N GLU A 42 21.70 -10.30 1.08
CA GLU A 42 21.43 -8.87 1.03
C GLU A 42 22.41 -8.12 1.93
N ALA A 43 22.81 -6.89 1.59
CA ALA A 43 23.66 -6.06 2.44
C ALA A 43 22.90 -4.90 3.08
N TYR A 44 23.23 -4.62 4.34
CA TYR A 44 22.66 -3.56 5.15
C TYR A 44 23.78 -2.74 5.78
N VAL A 45 23.68 -1.41 5.73
CA VAL A 45 24.56 -0.48 6.44
C VAL A 45 23.70 0.34 7.40
N CYS A 46 24.06 0.37 8.67
CA CYS A 46 23.37 1.16 9.69
C CYS A 46 24.39 1.99 10.47
N THR A 47 24.10 3.28 10.67
CA THR A 47 24.83 4.11 11.65
C THR A 47 23.92 4.54 12.78
N ALA A 48 24.47 4.52 14.00
CA ALA A 48 23.74 4.85 15.20
C ALA A 48 24.58 5.73 16.14
N ARG A 49 23.89 6.54 16.94
CA ARG A 49 24.46 7.47 17.92
C ARG A 49 24.05 7.03 19.33
N GLU A 50 24.86 6.19 19.96
CA GLU A 50 24.66 5.75 21.34
C GLU A 50 25.54 6.58 22.29
N ASN A 51 24.97 7.21 23.32
CA ASN A 51 25.73 7.99 24.32
C ASN A 51 26.68 9.05 23.72
N ASP A 52 26.24 9.71 22.65
CA ASP A 52 27.00 10.67 21.83
C ASP A 52 28.24 10.09 21.10
N VAL A 53 28.28 8.77 20.92
CA VAL A 53 29.24 8.05 20.08
C VAL A 53 28.52 7.54 18.83
N PHE A 54 29.07 7.86 17.66
CA PHE A 54 28.69 7.29 16.38
C PHE A 54 29.50 6.03 16.09
N SER A 55 28.78 4.92 15.89
CA SER A 55 29.33 3.62 15.49
C SER A 55 28.62 3.15 14.21
N ALA A 56 29.34 2.48 13.32
CA ALA A 56 28.81 1.98 12.05
C ALA A 56 28.85 0.45 11.97
N TYR A 57 27.75 -0.11 11.48
CA TYR A 57 27.53 -1.55 11.34
C TYR A 57 27.26 -1.88 9.88
N VAL A 58 27.87 -2.97 9.41
CA VAL A 58 27.57 -3.58 8.11
C VAL A 58 27.11 -5.00 8.37
N ALA A 59 26.00 -5.41 7.79
CA ALA A 59 25.49 -6.77 7.94
C ALA A 59 25.16 -7.38 6.58
N PHE A 60 25.66 -8.60 6.33
CA PHE A 60 25.24 -9.41 5.19
C PHE A 60 24.22 -10.43 5.68
N PHE A 61 22.99 -10.37 5.18
CA PHE A 61 21.92 -11.31 5.51
C PHE A 61 21.85 -12.41 4.46
N ASP A 62 22.27 -13.62 4.81
CA ASP A 62 22.12 -14.79 3.96
C ASP A 62 20.63 -15.14 3.83
N THR A 63 20.10 -15.07 2.60
CA THR A 63 18.69 -15.34 2.30
C THR A 63 18.31 -16.82 2.44
N THR A 64 19.30 -17.71 2.50
CA THR A 64 19.17 -19.17 2.53
C THR A 64 19.14 -19.71 3.96
N THR A 65 20.06 -19.26 4.83
CA THR A 65 20.07 -19.69 6.25
C THR A 65 19.37 -18.72 7.20
N HIS A 66 18.94 -17.55 6.70
CA HIS A 66 18.36 -16.43 7.47
C HIS A 66 19.25 -15.95 8.63
N ARG A 67 20.58 -16.00 8.43
CA ARG A 67 21.58 -15.56 9.40
C ARG A 67 22.29 -14.30 8.91
N PRO A 68 22.34 -13.22 9.71
CA PRO A 68 23.21 -12.09 9.43
C PRO A 68 24.66 -12.38 9.86
N VAL A 69 25.61 -11.93 9.06
CA VAL A 69 27.03 -11.82 9.39
C VAL A 69 27.32 -10.33 9.63
N ILE A 70 27.59 -9.96 10.88
CA ILE A 70 27.68 -8.54 11.31
C ILE A 70 29.14 -8.13 11.48
N PHE A 71 29.50 -7.01 10.86
CA PHE A 71 30.76 -6.30 11.03
C PHE A 71 30.50 -4.97 11.73
N SER A 72 31.41 -4.56 12.62
CA SER A 72 31.37 -3.26 13.30
C SER A 72 32.68 -2.51 13.14
N THR A 73 32.62 -1.18 13.09
CA THR A 73 33.82 -0.32 13.18
C THR A 73 34.41 -0.34 14.58
N THR A 74 35.73 -0.50 14.69
CA THR A 74 36.47 -0.32 15.96
C THR A 74 36.76 1.15 16.29
N CYS A 75 36.50 2.07 15.35
CA CYS A 75 36.69 3.51 15.53
C CYS A 75 35.37 4.21 15.87
N ASP A 76 35.05 4.20 17.16
CA ASP A 76 34.00 5.04 17.75
C ASP A 76 34.35 6.53 17.64
N THR A 77 33.43 7.35 17.12
CA THR A 77 33.67 8.80 16.92
C THR A 77 32.56 9.65 17.52
N ARG A 78 32.90 10.78 18.17
CA ARG A 78 31.89 11.70 18.74
C ARG A 78 31.54 12.89 17.85
N LYS A 79 32.24 13.06 16.73
CA LYS A 79 32.06 14.22 15.83
C LYS A 79 31.09 13.85 14.71
N HIS A 80 30.03 14.63 14.55
CA HIS A 80 29.08 14.50 13.44
C HIS A 80 29.76 14.58 12.05
N ALA A 81 30.90 15.27 11.93
CA ALA A 81 31.70 15.28 10.70
C ALA A 81 32.30 13.90 10.36
N ASP A 82 32.69 13.12 11.38
CA ASP A 82 33.25 11.77 11.19
C ASP A 82 32.14 10.73 10.92
N GLN A 83 30.88 10.95 11.33
CA GLN A 83 29.75 10.09 10.95
C GLN A 83 29.66 9.92 9.42
N LYS A 84 29.66 11.03 8.66
CA LYS A 84 29.61 10.97 7.19
C LYS A 84 30.82 10.24 6.59
N ARG A 85 31.97 10.27 7.27
CA ARG A 85 33.15 9.50 6.87
C ARG A 85 32.95 8.00 7.11
N LEU A 86 32.42 7.60 8.26
CA LEU A 86 32.10 6.21 8.59
C LEU A 86 31.05 5.63 7.62
N VAL A 87 30.01 6.38 7.28
CA VAL A 87 29.01 6.00 6.26
C VAL A 87 29.68 5.77 4.91
N ASN A 88 30.47 6.72 4.41
CA ASN A 88 31.18 6.58 3.14
C ASN A 88 32.21 5.44 3.12
N GLU A 89 32.76 5.06 4.29
CA GLU A 89 33.67 3.93 4.43
C GLU A 89 32.92 2.59 4.45
N ALA A 90 31.75 2.52 5.09
CA ALA A 90 30.85 1.38 5.04
C ALA A 90 30.32 1.10 3.61
N LEU A 91 29.88 2.14 2.91
CA LEU A 91 29.38 2.05 1.53
C LEU A 91 30.50 1.63 0.55
N LYS A 92 31.76 2.04 0.80
CA LYS A 92 32.91 1.54 0.02
C LYS A 92 33.21 0.08 0.31
N PHE A 93 33.08 -0.35 1.57
CA PHE A 93 33.27 -1.75 1.97
C PHE A 93 32.22 -2.67 1.32
N THR A 94 30.92 -2.34 1.41
CA THR A 94 29.87 -3.14 0.73
C THR A 94 29.99 -3.12 -0.79
N LYS A 95 30.31 -1.97 -1.40
CA LYS A 95 30.55 -1.90 -2.86
C LYS A 95 31.78 -2.70 -3.30
N SER A 96 32.80 -2.85 -2.47
CA SER A 96 33.93 -3.75 -2.76
C SER A 96 33.58 -5.23 -2.71
N MET A 97 32.47 -5.59 -2.06
CA MET A 97 31.86 -6.93 -2.04
C MET A 97 30.76 -7.12 -3.11
N GLY A 98 30.61 -6.18 -4.05
CA GLY A 98 29.65 -6.29 -5.16
C GLY A 98 28.23 -5.78 -4.88
N PHE A 99 27.98 -5.10 -3.77
CA PHE A 99 26.67 -4.54 -3.44
C PHE A 99 26.53 -3.08 -3.88
N ASP A 100 25.43 -2.76 -4.55
CA ASP A 100 24.97 -1.38 -4.74
C ASP A 100 23.92 -1.04 -3.68
N MET A 101 24.09 0.11 -3.04
CA MET A 101 23.42 0.48 -1.78
C MET A 101 22.53 1.71 -1.96
N GLU A 102 21.28 1.63 -1.51
CA GLU A 102 20.30 2.71 -1.57
C GLU A 102 19.93 3.21 -0.16
N PRO A 103 19.76 4.54 0.04
CA PRO A 103 19.39 5.12 1.32
C PRO A 103 17.92 4.82 1.66
N VAL A 104 17.69 4.21 2.82
CA VAL A 104 16.35 4.03 3.37
C VAL A 104 15.92 5.35 4.02
N LYS A 105 14.84 5.95 3.51
CA LYS A 105 14.27 7.18 4.08
C LYS A 105 13.78 6.90 5.51
N LEU A 106 14.18 7.73 6.46
CA LEU A 106 13.78 7.64 7.87
C LEU A 106 13.03 8.90 8.36
N ASP A 107 12.64 9.78 7.43
CA ASP A 107 11.96 11.06 7.65
C ASP A 107 10.45 10.88 7.93
N TYR A 108 10.13 9.92 8.80
CA TYR A 108 8.76 9.53 9.15
C TYR A 108 8.52 9.67 10.66
N SER A 109 7.27 9.51 11.10
CA SER A 109 6.94 9.46 12.53
C SER A 109 7.65 8.29 13.23
N SER A 110 7.96 8.43 14.52
CA SER A 110 8.68 7.39 15.31
C SER A 110 8.01 6.01 15.20
N ALA A 111 6.68 5.93 15.18
CA ALA A 111 5.95 4.67 14.96
C ALA A 111 6.28 4.04 13.59
N MET A 112 6.33 4.84 12.52
CA MET A 112 6.69 4.37 11.17
C MET A 112 8.19 4.04 11.08
N ARG A 113 9.08 4.83 11.70
CA ARG A 113 10.51 4.51 11.81
C ARG A 113 10.71 3.17 12.52
N GLN A 114 9.95 2.89 13.58
CA GLN A 114 9.96 1.59 14.26
C GLN A 114 9.52 0.47 13.32
N VAL A 115 8.41 0.61 12.59
CA VAL A 115 7.96 -0.40 11.60
C VAL A 115 9.05 -0.67 10.55
N ILE A 116 9.67 0.36 9.98
CA ILE A 116 10.76 0.24 9.00
C ILE A 116 11.96 -0.51 9.59
N ILE A 117 12.41 -0.13 10.80
CA ILE A 117 13.54 -0.76 11.49
C ILE A 117 13.25 -2.22 11.87
N HIS A 118 12.01 -2.55 12.25
CA HIS A 118 11.61 -3.94 12.56
C HIS A 118 11.41 -4.81 11.30
N GLY A 119 11.15 -4.20 10.14
CA GLY A 119 11.09 -4.91 8.86
C GLY A 119 12.46 -5.34 8.33
N ILE A 120 13.55 -4.74 8.83
CA ILE A 120 14.92 -5.07 8.43
C ILE A 120 15.41 -6.29 9.23
N SER A 121 15.56 -7.44 8.56
CA SER A 121 15.81 -8.74 9.21
C SER A 121 17.11 -8.84 10.03
N VAL A 122 18.06 -7.94 9.82
CA VAL A 122 19.33 -7.88 10.58
C VAL A 122 19.23 -7.06 11.87
N MET A 123 18.19 -6.24 12.03
CA MET A 123 17.98 -5.36 13.18
C MET A 123 16.94 -5.96 14.12
N ARG A 124 17.09 -5.71 15.42
CA ARG A 124 16.05 -6.03 16.42
C ARG A 124 15.92 -4.90 17.44
N PRO A 125 14.71 -4.68 18.00
CA PRO A 125 14.59 -3.86 19.20
C PRO A 125 15.43 -4.51 20.31
N PRO A 126 16.22 -3.73 21.08
CA PRO A 126 17.00 -4.27 22.18
C PRO A 126 16.07 -4.94 23.18
N ALA A 127 16.43 -6.15 23.63
CA ALA A 127 15.53 -6.96 24.46
C ALA A 127 15.09 -6.16 25.72
N PRO A 128 13.79 -6.13 26.06
CA PRO A 128 13.33 -5.42 27.26
C PRO A 128 14.10 -5.97 28.47
N PRO A 129 14.62 -5.09 29.35
CA PRO A 129 15.58 -5.48 30.38
C PRO A 129 14.97 -6.60 31.23
N ARG A 130 15.49 -7.82 31.05
CA ARG A 130 14.87 -9.04 31.60
C ARG A 130 14.77 -8.90 33.10
N GLY A 131 13.55 -8.68 33.60
CA GLY A 131 13.28 -8.33 34.99
C GLY A 131 13.95 -9.32 35.93
N GLY A 132 15.07 -8.90 36.52
CA GLY A 132 15.86 -9.75 37.40
C GLY A 132 14.98 -10.18 38.57
N LYS A 133 14.77 -11.50 38.72
CA LYS A 133 13.93 -12.05 39.79
C LYS A 133 14.44 -11.52 41.12
N GLN A 134 13.68 -10.61 41.74
CA GLN A 134 14.01 -10.12 43.08
C GLN A 134 14.04 -11.32 44.03
N PRO A 135 15.15 -11.58 44.75
CA PRO A 135 15.18 -12.66 45.73
C PRO A 135 14.18 -12.33 46.85
N ALA A 136 13.26 -13.25 47.11
CA ALA A 136 12.11 -13.01 47.99
C ALA A 136 12.54 -12.69 49.43
N LYS A 137 12.38 -11.43 49.85
CA LYS A 137 12.51 -11.02 51.25
C LYS A 137 11.18 -11.15 51.98
N ASN A 138 10.94 -12.34 52.54
CA ASN A 138 9.90 -12.53 53.56
C ASN A 138 10.37 -11.92 54.89
N ALA A 139 9.91 -10.71 55.23
CA ALA A 139 9.95 -10.16 56.59
C ALA A 139 8.92 -9.02 56.79
N ALA A 140 8.00 -9.20 57.74
CA ALA A 140 7.14 -8.19 58.36
C ALA A 140 7.59 -7.99 59.84
N PRO A 141 7.01 -7.12 60.72
CA PRO A 141 5.91 -6.14 60.59
C PRO A 141 6.46 -4.70 60.35
N ALA A 142 5.82 -3.54 60.61
CA ALA A 142 4.56 -3.10 61.26
C ALA A 142 3.96 -1.92 60.44
N VAL A 143 2.66 -1.57 60.44
CA VAL A 143 1.63 -1.33 61.49
C VAL A 143 1.83 -0.03 62.29
N GLU A 144 1.18 1.05 61.82
CA GLU A 144 0.30 1.96 62.59
C GLU A 144 -0.51 2.88 61.62
N PRO A 145 -1.61 3.56 62.05
CA PRO A 145 -2.79 3.80 61.20
C PRO A 145 -3.04 5.25 60.71
N PRO A 146 -4.01 5.49 59.79
CA PRO A 146 -4.31 6.81 59.22
C PRO A 146 -5.33 7.65 60.02
N SER A 147 -5.42 8.95 59.73
CA SER A 147 -6.47 9.87 60.21
C SER A 147 -6.94 10.82 59.07
N PRO A 148 -8.25 11.14 58.93
CA PRO A 148 -8.80 11.80 57.73
C PRO A 148 -9.39 13.22 57.92
N ALA A 149 -9.80 13.81 56.79
CA ALA A 149 -10.83 14.85 56.59
C ALA A 149 -10.57 16.31 57.03
N ALA A 150 -10.68 17.26 56.08
CA ALA A 150 -11.77 18.26 56.01
C ALA A 150 -11.52 19.34 54.92
N SER A 151 -12.58 19.71 54.20
CA SER A 151 -12.74 20.92 53.37
C SER A 151 -13.32 22.09 54.24
N PRO A 152 -13.43 23.38 53.80
CA PRO A 152 -13.66 23.88 52.44
C PRO A 152 -13.03 25.25 52.02
N SER A 153 -13.47 25.73 50.85
CA SER A 153 -13.36 27.04 50.17
C SER A 153 -13.66 28.29 51.05
N PRO A 154 -13.44 29.58 50.62
CA PRO A 154 -13.40 30.05 49.21
C PRO A 154 -12.50 31.25 48.79
N ALA A 155 -12.52 31.51 47.47
CA ALA A 155 -12.43 32.81 46.77
C ALA A 155 -11.16 33.71 46.85
N ALA A 156 -10.49 33.86 45.70
CA ALA A 156 -9.94 35.15 45.22
C ALA A 156 -9.64 35.10 43.70
N SER A 157 -10.13 36.10 42.95
CA SER A 157 -9.61 36.51 41.62
C SER A 157 -8.61 37.66 41.84
N PRO A 158 -7.63 37.99 40.94
CA PRO A 158 -7.88 38.29 39.51
C PRO A 158 -6.76 37.92 38.50
N SER A 159 -7.03 38.24 37.23
CA SER A 159 -6.14 38.67 36.10
C SER A 159 -4.62 38.37 36.16
N PRO A 160 -4.02 37.97 35.02
CA PRO A 160 -3.34 39.01 34.23
C PRO A 160 -3.68 39.02 32.73
N ALA A 161 -3.25 40.09 32.05
CA ALA A 161 -3.49 40.35 30.63
C ALA A 161 -2.60 39.53 29.67
N ALA A 162 -3.02 39.46 28.40
CA ALA A 162 -2.18 38.99 27.29
C ALA A 162 -0.98 39.93 27.05
N PRO A 163 0.16 39.42 26.54
CA PRO A 163 1.37 40.22 26.38
C PRO A 163 1.25 41.22 25.22
N ALA A 164 1.59 42.49 25.49
CA ALA A 164 1.91 43.45 24.44
C ALA A 164 3.27 43.12 23.81
N ALA A 165 3.45 43.45 22.53
CA ALA A 165 4.73 43.28 21.84
C ALA A 165 5.83 44.17 22.47
N PRO A 166 7.09 43.70 22.54
CA PRO A 166 8.19 44.52 23.03
C PRO A 166 8.49 45.65 22.03
N PRO A 167 8.68 46.90 22.47
CA PRO A 167 9.26 47.93 21.62
C PRO A 167 10.72 47.58 21.33
N VAL A 168 11.13 47.62 20.06
CA VAL A 168 12.54 47.46 19.69
C VAL A 168 13.30 48.68 20.23
N PRO A 169 14.35 48.49 21.06
CA PRO A 169 15.21 49.59 21.45
C PRO A 169 16.17 49.88 20.28
N ASP A 170 15.99 51.02 19.62
CA ASP A 170 17.04 51.62 18.79
C ASP A 170 18.22 51.99 19.69
N VAL A 171 19.16 51.06 19.84
CA VAL A 171 20.46 51.30 20.45
C VAL A 171 21.35 51.90 19.37
N PRO A 172 21.65 53.21 19.37
CA PRO A 172 22.60 53.77 18.41
C PRO A 172 23.95 53.09 18.62
N SER A 173 24.53 52.52 17.55
CA SER A 173 25.83 51.85 17.65
C SER A 173 26.85 52.80 18.28
N THR A 174 27.55 52.30 19.30
CA THR A 174 28.60 53.04 20.02
C THR A 174 29.71 53.53 19.11
N GLU A 175 29.89 52.89 17.95
CA GLU A 175 30.83 53.29 16.90
C GLU A 175 30.42 54.60 16.23
N VAL A 176 29.11 54.82 16.00
CA VAL A 176 28.59 56.07 15.44
C VAL A 176 28.75 57.22 16.44
N ALA A 177 28.55 56.94 17.73
CA ALA A 177 28.82 57.90 18.79
C ALA A 177 30.32 58.27 18.86
N ALA A 178 31.22 57.27 18.81
CA ALA A 178 32.67 57.50 18.81
C ALA A 178 33.14 58.33 17.60
N LEU A 179 32.72 57.96 16.39
CA LEU A 179 33.05 58.71 15.16
C LEU A 179 32.52 60.15 15.20
N SER A 180 31.36 60.38 15.83
CA SER A 180 30.81 61.74 16.00
C SER A 180 31.67 62.63 16.92
N ALA A 181 32.33 62.04 17.91
CA ALA A 181 33.26 62.75 18.80
C ALA A 181 34.59 63.03 18.10
N GLU A 182 35.15 62.05 17.38
CA GLU A 182 36.39 62.23 16.61
C GLU A 182 36.24 63.32 15.52
N ILE A 183 35.08 63.38 14.85
CA ILE A 183 34.73 64.46 13.91
C ILE A 183 34.60 65.82 14.63
N ALA A 184 34.23 65.87 15.91
CA ALA A 184 34.18 67.11 16.68
C ALA A 184 35.60 67.60 17.04
N ASP A 185 36.48 66.70 17.46
CA ASP A 185 37.87 67.02 17.82
C ASP A 185 38.73 67.40 16.61
N LEU A 186 38.52 66.77 15.45
CA LEU A 186 39.14 67.22 14.20
C LEU A 186 38.69 68.65 13.82
N ARG A 187 37.44 69.04 14.14
CA ARG A 187 36.90 70.39 13.88
C ARG A 187 37.35 71.44 14.89
N THR A 188 37.81 71.07 16.08
CA THR A 188 38.46 72.02 17.01
C THR A 188 39.91 72.22 16.62
N ALA A 189 40.65 71.14 16.37
CA ALA A 189 42.05 71.17 15.92
C ALA A 189 42.25 72.05 14.66
N LEU A 190 41.37 71.93 13.66
CA LEU A 190 41.45 72.74 12.43
C LEU A 190 41.28 74.24 12.73
N LYS A 191 40.33 74.62 13.59
CA LYS A 191 40.11 76.01 14.01
C LYS A 191 41.27 76.58 14.83
N ASP A 192 41.92 75.76 15.63
CA ASP A 192 43.10 76.18 16.39
C ASP A 192 44.33 76.33 15.48
N MET A 193 44.44 75.54 14.41
CA MET A 193 45.44 75.76 13.36
C MET A 193 45.16 77.03 12.53
N GLU A 194 43.90 77.35 12.23
CA GLU A 194 43.50 78.63 11.61
C GLU A 194 43.84 79.83 12.50
N ARG A 195 43.60 79.74 13.82
CA ARG A 195 43.99 80.76 14.81
C ARG A 195 45.50 80.95 14.84
N ALA A 196 46.27 79.86 14.95
CA ALA A 196 47.73 79.92 14.96
C ALA A 196 48.29 80.56 13.68
N LYS A 197 47.69 80.26 12.52
CA LYS A 197 48.05 80.92 11.24
C LYS A 197 47.73 82.42 11.27
N ALA A 198 46.55 82.81 11.72
CA ALA A 198 46.18 84.24 11.82
C ALA A 198 47.05 85.01 12.83
N GLU A 199 47.57 84.34 13.86
CA GLU A 199 48.53 84.93 14.80
C GLU A 199 49.93 85.09 14.17
N THR A 200 50.45 84.10 13.43
CA THR A 200 51.72 84.26 12.71
C THR A 200 51.65 85.31 11.60
N GLU A 201 50.50 85.43 10.91
CA GLU A 201 50.24 86.46 9.91
C GLU A 201 50.25 87.86 10.53
N ARG A 202 49.56 88.08 11.65
CA ARG A 202 49.61 89.35 12.41
C ARG A 202 51.02 89.68 12.92
N MET A 203 51.79 88.69 13.35
CA MET A 203 53.19 88.90 13.76
C MET A 203 54.07 89.31 12.57
N ALA A 204 53.80 88.78 11.36
CA ALA A 204 54.47 89.22 10.14
C ALA A 204 54.06 90.64 9.74
N GLU A 205 52.77 91.00 9.81
CA GLU A 205 52.31 92.38 9.59
C GLU A 205 52.97 93.38 10.57
N GLN A 206 53.13 92.99 11.83
CA GLN A 206 53.80 93.81 12.85
C GLN A 206 55.30 94.00 12.58
N THR A 207 56.02 92.97 12.12
CA THR A 207 57.44 93.14 11.75
C THR A 207 57.61 93.94 10.46
N VAL A 208 56.76 93.74 9.44
CA VAL A 208 56.78 94.54 8.20
C VAL A 208 56.47 96.01 8.48
N THR A 209 55.48 96.32 9.33
CA THR A 209 55.17 97.70 9.70
C THR A 209 56.25 98.34 10.59
N ALA A 210 56.91 97.59 11.47
CA ALA A 210 58.06 98.07 12.23
C ALA A 210 59.25 98.41 11.30
N ILE A 211 59.61 97.52 10.37
CA ILE A 211 60.67 97.74 9.38
C ILE A 211 60.35 98.97 8.51
N LYS A 212 59.10 99.15 8.09
CA LYS A 212 58.67 100.33 7.35
C LYS A 212 58.86 101.63 8.16
N GLN A 213 58.52 101.63 9.45
CA GLN A 213 58.77 102.79 10.32
C GLN A 213 60.27 103.08 10.51
N GLU A 214 61.14 102.07 10.58
CA GLU A 214 62.59 102.30 10.61
C GLU A 214 63.11 102.87 9.28
N LEU A 215 62.60 102.41 8.15
CA LEU A 215 62.92 102.98 6.83
C LEU A 215 62.48 104.45 6.72
N GLU A 216 61.29 104.78 7.23
CA GLU A 216 60.77 106.16 7.28
C GLU A 216 61.60 107.04 8.24
N ARG A 217 62.02 106.54 9.41
CA ARG A 217 62.95 107.25 10.31
C ARG A 217 64.32 107.47 9.68
N ASN A 218 64.89 106.46 9.02
CA ASN A 218 66.21 106.55 8.40
C ASN A 218 66.19 107.51 7.19
N THR A 219 65.15 107.47 6.36
CA THR A 219 64.99 108.41 5.23
C THR A 219 64.68 109.84 5.69
N ALA A 220 63.94 110.02 6.79
CA ALA A 220 63.79 111.33 7.43
C ALA A 220 65.13 111.88 7.93
N SER A 221 65.90 111.08 8.68
CA SER A 221 67.22 111.49 9.20
C SER A 221 68.22 111.77 8.06
N HIS A 222 68.15 111.04 6.94
CA HIS A 222 68.95 111.36 5.75
C HIS A 222 68.58 112.71 5.15
N ARG A 223 67.28 113.03 5.03
CA ARG A 223 66.81 114.35 4.54
C ARG A 223 67.20 115.49 5.48
N GLU A 224 67.18 115.26 6.80
CA GLU A 224 67.65 116.24 7.79
C GLU A 224 69.15 116.50 7.65
N ARG A 225 69.97 115.45 7.49
CA ARG A 225 71.42 115.59 7.23
C ARG A 225 71.70 116.28 5.89
N GLU A 226 70.97 115.93 4.83
CA GLU A 226 71.09 116.57 3.51
C GLU A 226 70.68 118.05 3.56
N LYS A 227 69.65 118.40 4.35
CA LYS A 227 69.25 119.81 4.58
C LYS A 227 70.29 120.57 5.41
N ALA A 228 70.83 119.98 6.47
CA ALA A 228 71.88 120.58 7.28
C ALA A 228 73.14 120.86 6.45
N LEU A 229 73.55 119.91 5.60
CA LEU A 229 74.67 120.10 4.67
C LEU A 229 74.39 121.18 3.61
N ARG A 230 73.14 121.30 3.13
CA ARG A 230 72.76 122.44 2.25
C ARG A 230 72.76 123.77 2.98
N GLU A 231 72.38 123.83 4.25
CA GLU A 231 72.42 125.05 5.06
C GLU A 231 73.87 125.44 5.41
N GLU A 232 74.75 124.48 5.71
CA GLU A 232 76.19 124.73 5.90
C GLU A 232 76.87 125.23 4.61
N LEU A 233 76.48 124.71 3.45
CA LEU A 233 76.95 125.20 2.15
C LEU A 233 76.36 126.56 1.77
N ALA A 234 75.10 126.83 2.12
CA ALA A 234 74.46 128.13 1.88
C ALA A 234 74.97 129.24 2.82
N GLY A 235 75.47 128.88 4.02
CA GLY A 235 76.08 129.81 4.98
C GLY A 235 77.47 130.33 4.61
N ARG A 236 78.03 129.92 3.45
CA ARG A 236 79.33 130.38 2.94
C ARG A 236 79.20 131.35 1.76
N GLU A 237 78.70 132.56 2.02
CA GLU A 237 78.90 133.67 1.07
C GLU A 237 80.37 134.12 1.05
N PRO A 238 80.93 134.49 -0.13
CA PRO A 238 82.34 134.85 -0.27
C PRO A 238 82.58 136.37 -0.24
N GLU A 239 82.82 136.95 0.95
CA GLU A 239 83.44 138.28 1.03
C GLU A 239 84.97 138.20 0.86
N GLY A 240 85.52 139.01 -0.06
CA GLY A 240 86.96 139.31 -0.12
C GLY A 240 87.29 140.51 0.79
N ALA A 241 88.54 140.93 0.98
CA ALA A 241 89.85 140.51 0.46
C ALA A 241 90.94 141.16 1.37
N PRO A 242 92.25 141.22 1.07
CA PRO A 242 93.04 140.59 0.00
C PRO A 242 94.32 139.88 0.54
N GLU A 243 95.35 139.79 -0.31
CA GLU A 243 96.78 139.57 0.01
C GLU A 243 97.31 138.13 0.24
N SER A 244 97.91 137.60 -0.84
CA SER A 244 99.31 137.11 -0.85
C SER A 244 99.75 136.09 0.23
N GLY A 245 99.69 134.79 -0.10
CA GLY A 245 100.56 133.82 0.57
C GLY A 245 100.29 132.31 0.39
N VAL A 246 99.10 131.89 -0.04
CA VAL A 246 98.62 130.50 0.21
C VAL A 246 98.25 129.73 -1.07
N THR A 247 99.20 129.54 -1.99
CA THR A 247 99.00 128.69 -3.18
C THR A 247 99.17 127.19 -2.93
N ALA A 248 99.83 126.78 -1.82
CA ALA A 248 99.96 125.38 -1.45
C ALA A 248 98.72 124.81 -0.74
N GLY A 249 98.10 125.59 0.16
CA GLY A 249 96.93 125.14 0.94
C GLY A 249 95.71 124.87 0.08
N LEU A 250 95.39 125.77 -0.86
CA LEU A 250 94.27 125.61 -1.79
C LEU A 250 94.36 124.35 -2.66
N HIS A 251 95.58 123.92 -3.03
CA HIS A 251 95.75 122.73 -3.85
C HIS A 251 95.49 121.44 -3.05
N ALA A 252 95.85 121.42 -1.76
CA ALA A 252 95.51 120.34 -0.84
C ALA A 252 94.01 120.32 -0.50
N GLU A 253 93.38 121.49 -0.33
CA GLU A 253 91.94 121.59 -0.06
C GLU A 253 91.10 121.18 -1.29
N LEU A 254 91.52 121.53 -2.50
CA LEU A 254 90.91 121.05 -3.75
C LEU A 254 91.10 119.54 -3.93
N GLN A 255 92.27 118.99 -3.58
CA GLN A 255 92.51 117.55 -3.66
C GLN A 255 91.65 116.79 -2.64
N GLY A 256 91.58 117.24 -1.39
CA GLY A 256 90.70 116.67 -0.37
C GLY A 256 89.21 116.75 -0.74
N LYS A 257 88.78 117.82 -1.42
CA LYS A 257 87.42 117.93 -1.99
C LYS A 257 87.19 117.00 -3.17
N ALA A 258 88.18 116.79 -4.03
CA ALA A 258 88.09 115.81 -5.12
C ALA A 258 88.04 114.36 -4.61
N GLU A 259 88.77 114.06 -3.53
CA GLU A 259 88.72 112.76 -2.85
C GLU A 259 87.39 112.57 -2.10
N ALA A 260 86.85 113.61 -1.45
CA ALA A 260 85.52 113.58 -0.82
C ALA A 260 84.36 113.49 -1.84
N LEU A 261 84.52 114.05 -3.04
CA LEU A 261 83.54 113.87 -4.12
C LEU A 261 83.58 112.45 -4.67
N ARG A 262 84.77 111.83 -4.82
CA ARG A 262 84.89 110.42 -5.20
C ARG A 262 84.24 109.49 -4.18
N THR A 263 84.48 109.68 -2.88
CA THR A 263 83.83 108.84 -1.87
C THR A 263 82.30 109.04 -1.83
N LEU A 264 81.79 110.24 -2.15
CA LEU A 264 80.35 110.45 -2.37
C LEU A 264 79.83 109.75 -3.62
N GLU A 265 80.60 109.71 -4.71
CA GLU A 265 80.25 109.04 -5.97
C GLU A 265 80.30 107.50 -5.82
N ASP A 266 81.27 106.98 -5.07
CA ASP A 266 81.37 105.58 -4.64
C ASP A 266 80.19 105.20 -3.71
N LEU A 267 79.83 106.06 -2.75
CA LEU A 267 78.67 105.83 -1.87
C LEU A 267 77.33 105.89 -2.64
N LEU A 268 77.19 106.81 -3.60
CA LEU A 268 75.96 106.94 -4.40
C LEU A 268 75.83 105.79 -5.42
N THR A 269 76.94 105.30 -5.99
CA THR A 269 76.91 104.08 -6.80
C THR A 269 76.64 102.85 -5.95
N GLN A 270 77.20 102.75 -4.73
CA GLN A 270 76.87 101.70 -3.76
C GLN A 270 75.39 101.72 -3.35
N GLU A 271 74.81 102.90 -3.07
CA GLU A 271 73.37 103.01 -2.77
C GLU A 271 72.52 102.62 -3.99
N SER A 272 72.93 103.01 -5.21
CA SER A 272 72.23 102.61 -6.44
C SER A 272 72.28 101.10 -6.68
N ALA A 273 73.35 100.42 -6.27
CA ALA A 273 73.44 98.96 -6.30
C ALA A 273 72.53 98.33 -5.24
N GLN A 274 72.57 98.83 -3.99
CA GLN A 274 71.69 98.36 -2.91
C GLN A 274 70.19 98.55 -3.23
N ARG A 275 69.82 99.61 -3.95
CA ARG A 275 68.45 99.82 -4.44
C ARG A 275 68.05 98.77 -5.49
N ARG A 276 68.91 98.46 -6.47
CA ARG A 276 68.64 97.38 -7.45
C ARG A 276 68.58 95.99 -6.80
N ASP A 277 69.44 95.74 -5.81
CA ASP A 277 69.42 94.51 -5.01
C ASP A 277 68.16 94.41 -4.14
N ALA A 278 67.58 95.53 -3.73
CA ALA A 278 66.29 95.58 -3.03
C ALA A 278 65.10 95.41 -4.00
N GLU A 279 65.11 96.11 -5.14
CA GLU A 279 64.10 96.01 -6.20
C GLU A 279 63.99 94.57 -6.72
N THR A 280 65.11 93.92 -7.04
CA THR A 280 65.13 92.50 -7.49
C THR A 280 64.65 91.52 -6.42
N ARG A 281 64.89 91.80 -5.12
CA ARG A 281 64.32 91.01 -4.01
C ARG A 281 62.82 91.22 -3.84
N VAL A 282 62.32 92.44 -4.06
CA VAL A 282 60.87 92.70 -4.07
C VAL A 282 60.23 91.94 -5.23
N GLU A 283 60.78 92.01 -6.45
CA GLU A 283 60.27 91.21 -7.57
C GLU A 283 60.34 89.69 -7.31
N GLU A 284 61.35 89.18 -6.59
CA GLU A 284 61.42 87.76 -6.22
C GLU A 284 60.33 87.38 -5.21
N LEU A 285 60.03 88.26 -4.25
CA LEU A 285 58.96 88.07 -3.27
C LEU A 285 57.59 88.14 -3.93
N ASP A 286 57.35 89.08 -4.86
CA ASP A 286 56.12 89.15 -5.63
C ASP A 286 55.94 87.90 -6.50
N ARG A 287 56.99 87.46 -7.23
CA ARG A 287 56.96 86.19 -7.98
C ARG A 287 56.84 84.94 -7.10
N ARG A 288 57.14 85.00 -5.80
CA ARG A 288 56.85 83.92 -4.84
C ARG A 288 55.40 83.98 -4.37
N ARG A 289 54.88 85.19 -4.17
CA ARG A 289 53.49 85.45 -3.78
C ARG A 289 52.52 85.04 -4.89
N GLU A 290 52.77 85.40 -6.14
CA GLU A 290 51.94 85.01 -7.30
C GLU A 290 51.80 83.48 -7.37
N ARG A 291 52.92 82.74 -7.30
CA ARG A 291 52.92 81.27 -7.26
C ARG A 291 52.17 80.70 -6.06
N ALA A 292 52.33 81.28 -4.86
CA ALA A 292 51.59 80.84 -3.68
C ALA A 292 50.07 81.13 -3.80
N GLU A 293 49.68 82.22 -4.47
CA GLU A 293 48.28 82.52 -4.76
C GLU A 293 47.72 81.56 -5.82
N GLU A 294 48.47 81.22 -6.88
CA GLU A 294 48.13 80.18 -7.86
C GLU A 294 47.98 78.79 -7.22
N GLU A 295 48.97 78.33 -6.44
CA GLU A 295 48.92 77.08 -5.67
C GLU A 295 47.70 77.05 -4.74
N SER A 296 47.37 78.17 -4.08
CA SER A 296 46.18 78.27 -3.23
C SER A 296 44.87 78.22 -4.02
N ALA A 297 44.87 78.68 -5.28
CA ALA A 297 43.71 78.63 -6.16
C ALA A 297 43.47 77.20 -6.70
N ASP A 298 44.54 76.47 -7.04
CA ASP A 298 44.44 75.06 -7.44
C ASP A 298 44.02 74.15 -6.27
N LEU A 299 44.57 74.33 -5.07
CA LEU A 299 44.12 73.60 -3.88
C LEU A 299 42.64 73.86 -3.54
N ARG A 300 42.11 75.07 -3.83
CA ARG A 300 40.67 75.35 -3.71
C ARG A 300 39.85 74.62 -4.78
N ARG A 301 40.30 74.61 -6.04
CA ARG A 301 39.65 73.86 -7.13
C ARG A 301 39.63 72.36 -6.87
N GLU A 302 40.68 71.83 -6.24
CA GLU A 302 40.77 70.43 -5.82
C GLU A 302 39.83 70.13 -4.64
N LEU A 303 39.79 70.99 -3.62
CA LEU A 303 38.85 70.87 -2.50
C LEU A 303 37.38 70.90 -2.97
N ASP A 304 37.04 71.81 -3.89
CA ASP A 304 35.68 71.93 -4.45
C ASP A 304 35.29 70.71 -5.30
N ARG A 305 36.25 70.06 -5.99
CA ARG A 305 36.03 68.76 -6.66
C ARG A 305 35.78 67.65 -5.65
N LEU A 306 36.63 67.50 -4.64
CA LEU A 306 36.46 66.49 -3.59
C LEU A 306 35.13 66.66 -2.83
N HIS A 307 34.65 67.88 -2.64
CA HIS A 307 33.31 68.14 -2.11
C HIS A 307 32.17 67.72 -3.07
N GLN A 308 32.32 67.91 -4.38
CA GLN A 308 31.36 67.46 -5.39
C GLN A 308 31.32 65.93 -5.49
N ASP A 309 32.48 65.28 -5.53
CA ASP A 309 32.60 63.82 -5.57
C ASP A 309 32.00 63.18 -4.29
N ALA A 310 32.34 63.71 -3.10
CA ALA A 310 31.77 63.25 -1.84
C ALA A 310 30.25 63.53 -1.70
N ALA A 311 29.71 64.53 -2.42
CA ALA A 311 28.26 64.74 -2.50
C ALA A 311 27.60 63.73 -3.45
N ALA A 312 28.22 63.40 -4.58
CA ALA A 312 27.76 62.38 -5.51
C ALA A 312 27.78 60.97 -4.88
N GLU A 313 28.83 60.62 -4.14
CA GLU A 313 28.90 59.36 -3.38
C GLU A 313 27.82 59.25 -2.31
N ARG A 314 27.51 60.34 -1.60
CA ARG A 314 26.40 60.36 -0.62
C ARG A 314 25.06 60.15 -1.31
N SER A 315 24.81 60.86 -2.40
CA SER A 315 23.56 60.73 -3.15
C SER A 315 23.36 59.31 -3.71
N SER A 316 24.41 58.68 -4.24
CA SER A 316 24.33 57.30 -4.74
C SER A 316 24.22 56.27 -3.61
N SER A 317 24.86 56.49 -2.46
CA SER A 317 24.70 55.65 -1.27
C SER A 317 23.29 55.75 -0.67
N GLU A 318 22.70 56.94 -0.62
CA GLU A 318 21.30 57.15 -0.20
C GLU A 318 20.31 56.51 -1.18
N GLU A 319 20.56 56.58 -2.49
CA GLU A 319 19.73 55.88 -3.49
C GLU A 319 19.87 54.35 -3.39
N HIS A 320 21.06 53.83 -3.11
CA HIS A 320 21.26 52.38 -2.89
C HIS A 320 20.54 51.92 -1.61
N ARG A 321 20.65 52.69 -0.52
CA ARG A 321 19.96 52.41 0.75
C ARG A 321 18.44 52.46 0.62
N SER A 322 17.88 53.39 -0.16
CA SER A 322 16.43 53.45 -0.38
C SER A 322 15.92 52.30 -1.23
N LYS A 323 16.68 51.87 -2.26
CA LYS A 323 16.40 50.66 -3.04
C LYS A 323 16.48 49.38 -2.20
N GLU A 324 17.49 49.25 -1.35
CA GLU A 324 17.58 48.13 -0.40
C GLU A 324 16.43 48.12 0.61
N ALA A 325 16.07 49.27 1.19
CA ALA A 325 14.94 49.38 2.11
C ALA A 325 13.61 49.00 1.43
N ALA A 326 13.40 49.43 0.18
CA ALA A 326 12.25 49.04 -0.62
C ALA A 326 12.23 47.53 -0.95
N SER A 327 13.38 46.93 -1.28
CA SER A 327 13.49 45.47 -1.51
C SER A 327 13.14 44.68 -0.25
N ARG A 328 13.71 45.06 0.90
CA ARG A 328 13.45 44.40 2.18
C ARG A 328 11.97 44.53 2.59
N ALA A 329 11.36 45.69 2.40
CA ALA A 329 9.92 45.89 2.67
C ALA A 329 9.02 45.05 1.72
N ALA A 330 9.40 44.90 0.45
CA ALA A 330 8.70 44.03 -0.49
C ALA A 330 8.87 42.54 -0.16
N GLU A 331 10.06 42.13 0.29
CA GLU A 331 10.33 40.77 0.77
C GLU A 331 9.58 40.45 2.07
N GLU A 332 9.44 41.40 2.99
CA GLU A 332 8.67 41.26 4.23
C GLU A 332 7.15 41.16 3.97
N LEU A 333 6.62 41.95 3.03
CA LEU A 333 5.24 41.79 2.56
C LEU A 333 5.03 40.42 1.90
N ALA A 334 5.92 40.00 0.99
CA ALA A 334 5.85 38.68 0.38
C ALA A 334 6.02 37.52 1.38
N ALA A 335 6.70 37.74 2.51
CA ALA A 335 6.80 36.77 3.60
C ALA A 335 5.51 36.69 4.43
N THR A 336 4.88 37.83 4.75
CA THR A 336 3.62 37.84 5.51
C THR A 336 2.44 37.31 4.70
N GLU A 337 2.37 37.59 3.38
CA GLU A 337 1.40 36.97 2.46
C GLU A 337 1.54 35.44 2.41
N ARG A 338 2.77 34.92 2.35
CA ARG A 338 3.04 33.47 2.41
C ARG A 338 2.66 32.86 3.76
N GLU A 339 2.95 33.54 4.87
CA GLU A 339 2.55 33.06 6.20
C GLU A 339 1.01 33.03 6.34
N GLN A 340 0.31 34.02 5.79
CA GLN A 340 -1.15 34.01 5.77
C GLN A 340 -1.71 32.87 4.90
N ALA A 341 -1.17 32.66 3.70
CA ALA A 341 -1.57 31.54 2.85
C ALA A 341 -1.40 30.17 3.54
N LEU A 342 -0.28 29.97 4.25
CA LEU A 342 -0.02 28.75 5.03
C LEU A 342 -0.97 28.61 6.25
N ARG A 343 -1.39 29.71 6.87
CA ARG A 343 -2.39 29.70 7.95
C ARG A 343 -3.79 29.34 7.41
N ASP A 344 -4.15 29.84 6.24
CA ASP A 344 -5.44 29.55 5.59
C ASP A 344 -5.49 28.09 5.06
N GLU A 345 -4.40 27.59 4.47
CA GLU A 345 -4.24 26.18 4.10
C GLU A 345 -4.35 25.26 5.33
N LEU A 346 -3.69 25.61 6.44
CA LEU A 346 -3.76 24.84 7.69
C LEU A 346 -5.14 24.96 8.38
N ALA A 347 -5.91 26.01 8.12
CA ALA A 347 -7.32 26.11 8.53
C ALA A 347 -8.23 25.21 7.67
N ALA A 348 -8.02 25.17 6.34
CA ALA A 348 -8.73 24.27 5.44
C ALA A 348 -8.47 22.80 5.79
N ALA A 349 -7.21 22.39 5.96
CA ALA A 349 -6.83 21.03 6.35
C ALA A 349 -7.42 20.61 7.71
N ARG A 350 -7.59 21.54 8.66
CA ARG A 350 -8.32 21.30 9.91
C ARG A 350 -9.81 21.09 9.70
N HIS A 351 -10.44 21.83 8.79
CA HIS A 351 -11.85 21.62 8.43
C HIS A 351 -12.06 20.26 7.76
N GLU A 352 -11.21 19.89 6.80
CA GLU A 352 -11.28 18.59 6.12
C GLU A 352 -11.11 17.42 7.11
N ASN A 353 -10.12 17.49 8.00
CA ASN A 353 -9.91 16.48 9.03
C ASN A 353 -11.12 16.39 10.00
N GLY A 354 -11.77 17.52 10.31
CA GLY A 354 -13.04 17.53 11.05
C GLY A 354 -14.20 16.85 10.30
N VAL A 355 -14.28 17.00 8.97
CA VAL A 355 -15.26 16.28 8.13
C VAL A 355 -14.95 14.78 8.11
N VAL A 356 -13.69 14.39 7.94
CA VAL A 356 -13.24 12.98 7.98
C VAL A 356 -13.51 12.33 9.34
N GLN A 357 -13.28 13.04 10.45
CA GLN A 357 -13.62 12.55 11.79
C GLN A 357 -15.14 12.40 11.96
N GLY A 358 -15.94 13.30 11.35
CA GLY A 358 -17.40 13.21 11.31
C GLY A 358 -17.91 12.01 10.49
N THR A 359 -17.33 11.73 9.32
CA THR A 359 -17.72 10.55 8.52
C THR A 359 -17.29 9.25 9.19
N LEU A 360 -16.09 9.19 9.78
CA LEU A 360 -15.64 8.05 10.58
C LEU A 360 -16.58 7.76 11.76
N MET A 361 -17.01 8.80 12.49
CA MET A 361 -18.01 8.68 13.56
C MET A 361 -19.37 8.18 13.10
N ASN A 362 -19.75 8.37 11.83
CA ASN A 362 -20.98 7.82 11.27
C ASN A 362 -20.79 6.37 10.79
N VAL A 363 -19.68 6.05 10.12
CA VAL A 363 -19.32 4.67 9.76
C VAL A 363 -19.22 3.76 10.98
N MET A 364 -18.68 4.24 12.10
CA MET A 364 -18.66 3.47 13.36
C MET A 364 -20.06 3.22 13.95
N LYS A 365 -21.02 4.15 13.78
CA LYS A 365 -22.41 3.93 14.18
C LYS A 365 -23.11 2.93 13.27
N GLU A 366 -22.94 3.06 11.96
CA GLU A 366 -23.46 2.11 10.97
C GLU A 366 -22.91 0.70 11.21
N GLN A 367 -21.61 0.57 11.50
CA GLN A 367 -21.00 -0.70 11.89
C GLN A 367 -21.62 -1.27 13.17
N GLN A 368 -21.91 -0.45 14.18
CA GLN A 368 -22.58 -0.92 15.41
C GLN A 368 -24.04 -1.35 15.14
N VAL A 369 -24.77 -0.65 14.26
CA VAL A 369 -26.12 -1.06 13.84
C VAL A 369 -26.06 -2.43 13.14
N LEU A 370 -25.15 -2.61 12.18
CA LEU A 370 -24.96 -3.88 11.47
C LEU A 370 -24.53 -5.03 12.40
N VAL A 371 -23.75 -4.75 13.46
CA VAL A 371 -23.43 -5.73 14.51
C VAL A 371 -24.69 -6.14 15.28
N ASN A 372 -25.51 -5.17 15.71
CA ASN A 372 -26.75 -5.42 16.43
C ASN A 372 -27.75 -6.21 15.57
N GLU A 373 -27.91 -5.86 14.29
CA GLU A 373 -28.76 -6.57 13.32
C GLU A 373 -28.29 -8.01 13.11
N ARG A 374 -26.98 -8.23 12.97
CA ARG A 374 -26.41 -9.59 12.85
C ARG A 374 -26.63 -10.41 14.12
N GLU A 375 -26.68 -9.79 15.30
CA GLU A 375 -26.98 -10.48 16.56
C GLU A 375 -28.47 -10.78 16.72
N ALA A 376 -29.37 -9.89 16.27
CA ALA A 376 -30.80 -10.17 16.17
C ALA A 376 -31.09 -11.34 15.21
N LEU A 377 -30.54 -11.32 14.00
CA LEU A 377 -30.69 -12.41 13.01
C LEU A 377 -30.12 -13.75 13.51
N ARG A 378 -29.07 -13.72 14.36
CA ARG A 378 -28.55 -14.92 15.03
C ARG A 378 -29.51 -15.46 16.09
N ALA A 379 -30.20 -14.59 16.84
CA ALA A 379 -31.22 -14.99 17.81
C ALA A 379 -32.45 -15.59 17.10
N GLU A 380 -32.93 -14.97 16.03
CA GLU A 380 -34.02 -15.50 15.19
C GLU A 380 -33.65 -16.87 14.62
N LEU A 381 -32.45 -17.02 14.04
CA LEU A 381 -31.96 -18.29 13.50
C LEU A 381 -31.76 -19.37 14.58
N ALA A 382 -31.52 -19.00 15.84
CA ALA A 382 -31.52 -19.93 16.96
C ALA A 382 -32.94 -20.43 17.29
N VAL A 383 -33.93 -19.53 17.35
CA VAL A 383 -35.35 -19.89 17.57
C VAL A 383 -35.89 -20.77 16.44
N VAL A 384 -35.53 -20.49 15.19
CA VAL A 384 -35.89 -21.34 14.04
C VAL A 384 -35.26 -22.74 14.15
N LYS A 385 -34.00 -22.84 14.60
CA LYS A 385 -33.36 -24.15 14.84
C LYS A 385 -34.00 -24.93 15.98
N GLU A 386 -34.38 -24.25 17.06
CA GLU A 386 -35.05 -24.88 18.20
C GLU A 386 -36.44 -25.41 17.80
N SER A 387 -37.24 -24.61 17.10
CA SER A 387 -38.56 -25.04 16.62
C SER A 387 -38.48 -26.17 15.59
N ALA A 388 -37.49 -26.15 14.69
CA ALA A 388 -37.24 -27.25 13.75
C ALA A 388 -36.77 -28.53 14.46
N GLY A 389 -35.97 -28.42 15.52
CA GLY A 389 -35.57 -29.55 16.37
C GLY A 389 -36.75 -30.19 17.09
N ILE A 390 -37.65 -29.37 17.65
CA ILE A 390 -38.88 -29.83 18.30
C ILE A 390 -39.81 -30.51 17.27
N ALA A 391 -40.00 -29.93 16.09
CA ALA A 391 -40.82 -30.53 15.03
C ALA A 391 -40.25 -31.89 14.56
N TRP A 392 -38.94 -31.96 14.32
CA TRP A 392 -38.27 -33.22 13.94
C TRP A 392 -38.39 -34.29 15.02
N GLN A 393 -38.33 -33.91 16.30
CA GLN A 393 -38.55 -34.85 17.40
C GLN A 393 -40.00 -35.35 17.43
N GLN A 394 -40.99 -34.48 17.20
CA GLN A 394 -42.41 -34.86 17.15
C GLN A 394 -42.72 -35.79 15.97
N ASP A 395 -42.20 -35.50 14.77
CA ASP A 395 -42.32 -36.38 13.59
C ASP A 395 -41.68 -37.75 13.86
N ARG A 396 -40.51 -37.76 14.54
CA ARG A 396 -39.84 -38.99 14.93
C ARG A 396 -40.64 -39.81 15.94
N GLU A 397 -41.18 -39.18 16.98
CA GLU A 397 -42.02 -39.84 17.99
C GLU A 397 -43.30 -40.40 17.35
N ALA A 398 -43.91 -39.69 16.40
CA ALA A 398 -45.05 -40.17 15.62
C ALA A 398 -44.70 -41.40 14.75
N LEU A 399 -43.55 -41.40 14.06
CA LEU A 399 -43.07 -42.53 13.26
C LEU A 399 -42.68 -43.74 14.12
N GLU A 400 -42.10 -43.53 15.31
CA GLU A 400 -41.81 -44.61 16.26
C GLU A 400 -43.11 -45.23 16.82
N GLN A 401 -44.16 -44.42 17.06
CA GLN A 401 -45.50 -44.88 17.43
C GLN A 401 -46.19 -45.66 16.28
N GLU A 402 -46.22 -45.14 15.05
CA GLU A 402 -46.80 -45.84 13.90
C GLU A 402 -46.12 -47.20 13.69
N ARG A 403 -44.78 -47.25 13.80
CA ARG A 403 -44.01 -48.48 13.73
C ARG A 403 -44.38 -49.48 14.84
N ALA A 404 -44.68 -49.00 16.04
CA ALA A 404 -45.15 -49.84 17.14
C ALA A 404 -46.55 -50.43 16.86
N ASP A 405 -47.47 -49.61 16.35
CA ASP A 405 -48.84 -50.04 16.00
C ASP A 405 -48.87 -51.01 14.80
N LEU A 406 -48.04 -50.76 13.78
CA LEU A 406 -47.83 -51.70 12.66
C LEU A 406 -47.27 -53.04 13.15
N HIS A 407 -46.27 -53.02 14.04
CA HIS A 407 -45.71 -54.24 14.64
C HIS A 407 -46.73 -54.99 15.52
N ALA A 408 -47.59 -54.27 16.24
CA ALA A 408 -48.73 -54.84 16.97
C ALA A 408 -49.83 -55.38 16.03
N SER A 409 -50.00 -54.81 14.83
CA SER A 409 -50.87 -55.33 13.78
C SER A 409 -50.32 -56.63 13.18
N VAL A 410 -49.03 -56.66 12.81
CA VAL A 410 -48.34 -57.87 12.31
C VAL A 410 -48.43 -59.01 13.33
N LYS A 411 -48.19 -58.76 14.62
CA LYS A 411 -48.35 -59.79 15.67
C LYS A 411 -49.78 -60.33 15.80
N ARG A 412 -50.80 -59.49 15.58
CA ARG A 412 -52.21 -59.94 15.53
C ARG A 412 -52.48 -60.79 14.29
N LEU A 413 -51.97 -60.40 13.12
CA LEU A 413 -52.10 -61.19 11.88
C LEU A 413 -51.37 -62.52 11.95
N GLU A 414 -50.16 -62.58 12.52
CA GLU A 414 -49.46 -63.84 12.78
C GLU A 414 -50.25 -64.75 13.73
N LYS A 415 -50.84 -64.19 14.79
CA LYS A 415 -51.67 -64.97 15.74
C LYS A 415 -52.91 -65.53 15.04
N GLY A 416 -53.61 -64.72 14.25
CA GLY A 416 -54.72 -65.16 13.40
C GLY A 416 -54.30 -66.28 12.45
N LYS A 417 -53.18 -66.11 11.73
CA LYS A 417 -52.64 -67.14 10.82
C LYS A 417 -52.31 -68.45 11.55
N ARG A 418 -51.73 -68.39 12.76
CA ARG A 418 -51.46 -69.59 13.59
C ARG A 418 -52.77 -70.27 14.01
N GLU A 419 -53.80 -69.51 14.39
CA GLU A 419 -55.12 -70.05 14.73
C GLU A 419 -55.84 -70.66 13.51
N GLU A 420 -55.71 -70.06 12.33
CA GLU A 420 -56.24 -70.62 11.07
C GLU A 420 -55.48 -71.88 10.65
N GLN A 421 -54.15 -71.92 10.79
CA GLN A 421 -53.35 -73.11 10.55
C GLN A 421 -53.76 -74.25 11.51
N GLN A 422 -53.93 -73.97 12.80
CA GLN A 422 -54.43 -74.95 13.77
C GLN A 422 -55.83 -75.45 13.43
N ARG A 423 -56.75 -74.58 12.99
CA ARG A 423 -58.09 -75.00 12.51
C ARG A 423 -58.00 -75.90 11.28
N PHE A 424 -57.09 -75.59 10.35
CA PHE A 424 -56.88 -76.41 9.16
C PHE A 424 -56.27 -77.77 9.50
N GLU A 425 -55.31 -77.82 10.43
CA GLU A 425 -54.75 -79.06 10.99
C GLU A 425 -55.81 -79.91 11.71
N THR A 426 -56.71 -79.30 12.50
CA THR A 426 -57.82 -80.05 13.12
C THR A 426 -58.82 -80.58 12.08
N LEU A 427 -59.16 -79.79 11.06
CA LEU A 427 -60.04 -80.23 9.97
C LEU A 427 -59.41 -81.35 9.13
N LEU A 428 -58.09 -81.31 8.90
CA LEU A 428 -57.36 -82.41 8.27
C LEU A 428 -57.37 -83.67 9.14
N ALA A 429 -57.16 -83.54 10.46
CA ALA A 429 -57.21 -84.66 11.39
C ALA A 429 -58.62 -85.30 11.47
N GLU A 430 -59.69 -84.48 11.46
CA GLU A 430 -61.08 -84.93 11.37
C GLU A 430 -61.35 -85.66 10.05
N ARG A 431 -60.95 -85.10 8.91
CA ARG A 431 -61.08 -85.76 7.60
C ARG A 431 -60.26 -87.04 7.50
N GLU A 432 -59.08 -87.11 8.11
CA GLU A 432 -58.33 -88.35 8.22
C GLU A 432 -59.06 -89.39 9.08
N LEU A 433 -59.72 -88.98 10.17
CA LEU A 433 -60.52 -89.86 11.02
C LEU A 433 -61.74 -90.40 10.27
N GLU A 434 -62.47 -89.54 9.54
CA GLU A 434 -63.56 -89.94 8.65
C GLU A 434 -63.09 -90.92 7.58
N LEU A 435 -61.97 -90.66 6.90
CA LEU A 435 -61.40 -91.55 5.88
C LEU A 435 -60.99 -92.90 6.49
N LYS A 436 -60.42 -92.93 7.69
CA LYS A 436 -60.10 -94.17 8.42
C LYS A 436 -61.38 -94.92 8.81
N GLY A 437 -62.44 -94.22 9.21
CA GLY A 437 -63.77 -94.75 9.47
C GLY A 437 -64.40 -95.38 8.22
N ALA A 438 -64.51 -94.62 7.14
CA ALA A 438 -65.03 -95.08 5.84
C ALA A 438 -64.21 -96.25 5.27
N GLN A 439 -62.89 -96.28 5.46
CA GLN A 439 -62.06 -97.42 5.07
C GLN A 439 -62.30 -98.65 5.96
N ALA A 440 -62.58 -98.48 7.26
CA ALA A 440 -62.98 -99.56 8.16
C ALA A 440 -64.37 -100.11 7.79
N GLU A 441 -65.33 -99.24 7.44
CA GLU A 441 -66.62 -99.64 6.87
C GLU A 441 -66.46 -100.37 5.54
N GLN A 442 -65.63 -99.88 4.63
CA GLN A 442 -65.33 -100.55 3.36
C GLN A 442 -64.72 -101.93 3.58
N LYS A 443 -63.80 -102.09 4.54
CA LYS A 443 -63.23 -103.40 4.95
C LYS A 443 -64.29 -104.31 5.57
N SER A 444 -65.21 -103.76 6.38
CA SER A 444 -66.35 -104.49 6.95
C SER A 444 -67.33 -104.96 5.88
N LEU A 445 -67.65 -104.12 4.89
CA LEU A 445 -68.48 -104.46 3.74
C LEU A 445 -67.80 -105.48 2.82
N ALA A 446 -66.48 -105.36 2.59
CA ALA A 446 -65.71 -106.34 1.84
C ALA A 446 -65.69 -107.71 2.55
N SER A 447 -65.49 -107.74 3.87
CA SER A 447 -65.56 -108.96 4.68
C SER A 447 -66.96 -109.59 4.66
N LYS A 448 -68.02 -108.79 4.79
CA LYS A 448 -69.42 -109.25 4.62
C LYS A 448 -69.68 -109.79 3.21
N LEU A 449 -69.14 -109.16 2.18
CA LEU A 449 -69.28 -109.62 0.79
C LEU A 449 -68.49 -110.91 0.54
N GLU A 450 -67.32 -111.08 1.17
CA GLU A 450 -66.58 -112.34 1.17
C GLU A 450 -67.32 -113.44 1.95
N GLN A 451 -67.92 -113.13 3.10
CA GLN A 451 -68.81 -114.05 3.82
C GLN A 451 -69.99 -114.47 2.93
N VAL A 452 -70.70 -113.52 2.31
CA VAL A 452 -71.83 -113.82 1.40
C VAL A 452 -71.37 -114.59 0.16
N MET A 453 -70.15 -114.37 -0.34
CA MET A 453 -69.54 -115.20 -1.39
C MET A 453 -69.14 -116.60 -0.89
N GLY A 454 -68.74 -116.74 0.37
CA GLY A 454 -68.48 -118.01 1.04
C GLY A 454 -69.76 -118.82 1.25
N GLU A 455 -70.80 -118.18 1.79
CA GLU A 455 -72.15 -118.73 1.91
C GLU A 455 -72.72 -119.08 0.53
N LYS A 456 -72.53 -118.23 -0.49
CA LYS A 456 -72.89 -118.57 -1.87
C LYS A 456 -72.11 -119.78 -2.37
N LYS A 457 -70.80 -119.92 -2.12
CA LYS A 457 -70.04 -121.14 -2.46
C LYS A 457 -70.55 -122.37 -1.69
N VAL A 458 -71.02 -122.22 -0.46
CA VAL A 458 -71.70 -123.28 0.29
C VAL A 458 -73.04 -123.62 -0.37
N TRP A 459 -73.86 -122.64 -0.77
CA TRP A 459 -75.10 -122.87 -1.51
C TRP A 459 -74.85 -123.47 -2.91
N ASP A 460 -73.82 -123.06 -3.63
CA ASP A 460 -73.44 -123.60 -4.95
C ASP A 460 -72.87 -125.02 -4.84
N THR A 461 -72.17 -125.36 -3.75
CA THR A 461 -71.73 -126.75 -3.47
C THR A 461 -72.83 -127.61 -2.87
N LEU A 462 -73.75 -127.05 -2.08
CA LEU A 462 -74.95 -127.73 -1.60
C LEU A 462 -75.90 -128.00 -2.77
N ALA A 463 -76.17 -127.01 -3.62
CA ALA A 463 -76.89 -127.14 -4.87
C ALA A 463 -76.14 -128.06 -5.84
N GLY A 464 -74.80 -128.04 -5.88
CA GLY A 464 -73.98 -128.99 -6.63
C GLY A 464 -74.09 -130.43 -6.10
N ASN A 465 -74.24 -130.62 -4.79
CA ASN A 465 -74.45 -131.92 -4.15
C ASN A 465 -75.91 -132.38 -4.27
N PHE A 466 -76.89 -131.47 -4.24
CA PHE A 466 -78.27 -131.74 -4.63
C PHE A 466 -78.34 -132.06 -6.12
N LYS A 467 -77.60 -131.38 -6.99
CA LYS A 467 -77.52 -131.68 -8.43
C LYS A 467 -76.80 -132.99 -8.68
N LYS A 468 -75.81 -133.40 -7.87
CA LYS A 468 -75.19 -134.75 -7.92
C LYS A 468 -76.12 -135.84 -7.35
N LYS A 469 -76.86 -135.59 -6.28
CA LYS A 469 -77.88 -136.51 -5.74
C LYS A 469 -79.05 -136.65 -6.72
N ALA A 470 -79.56 -135.54 -7.24
CA ALA A 470 -80.58 -135.49 -8.27
C ALA A 470 -80.08 -136.07 -9.59
N HIS A 471 -78.81 -135.94 -9.97
CA HIS A 471 -78.27 -136.58 -11.16
C HIS A 471 -78.01 -138.08 -10.95
N LYS A 472 -77.67 -138.55 -9.73
CA LYS A 472 -77.70 -139.98 -9.40
C LYS A 472 -79.13 -140.54 -9.34
N ALA A 473 -80.09 -139.78 -8.83
CA ALA A 473 -81.51 -140.14 -8.81
C ALA A 473 -82.09 -140.13 -10.23
N VAL A 474 -81.74 -139.14 -11.05
CA VAL A 474 -82.07 -139.07 -12.48
C VAL A 474 -81.39 -140.18 -13.24
N GLU A 475 -80.11 -140.50 -13.06
CA GLU A 475 -79.47 -141.63 -13.76
C GLU A 475 -79.99 -143.00 -13.30
N ARG A 476 -80.45 -143.12 -12.04
CA ARG A 476 -81.24 -144.29 -11.59
C ARG A 476 -82.59 -144.32 -12.30
N LEU A 477 -83.35 -143.23 -12.20
CA LEU A 477 -84.61 -143.01 -12.91
C LEU A 477 -84.45 -143.07 -14.43
N LYS A 478 -83.26 -142.96 -15.00
CA LYS A 478 -82.97 -142.99 -16.44
C LYS A 478 -82.56 -144.39 -16.90
N ARG A 479 -82.09 -145.26 -16.00
CA ARG A 479 -82.06 -146.71 -16.25
C ARG A 479 -83.47 -147.29 -16.12
N GLU A 480 -84.20 -146.87 -15.09
CA GLU A 480 -85.63 -147.20 -14.90
C GLU A 480 -86.48 -146.59 -16.04
N LYS A 481 -86.18 -145.37 -16.52
CA LYS A 481 -86.83 -144.74 -17.68
C LYS A 481 -86.32 -145.26 -19.02
N GLN A 482 -85.08 -145.69 -19.21
CA GLN A 482 -84.68 -146.37 -20.45
C GLN A 482 -85.43 -147.70 -20.62
N ALA A 483 -85.70 -148.42 -19.52
CA ALA A 483 -86.61 -149.57 -19.50
C ALA A 483 -88.10 -149.21 -19.69
N LEU A 484 -88.44 -147.92 -19.79
CA LEU A 484 -89.78 -147.40 -20.05
C LEU A 484 -89.87 -146.50 -21.30
N GLU A 485 -88.76 -146.03 -21.88
CA GLU A 485 -88.66 -145.23 -23.11
C GLU A 485 -88.61 -146.11 -24.37
N GLU A 486 -88.29 -147.40 -24.21
CA GLU A 486 -88.72 -148.43 -25.18
C GLU A 486 -90.25 -148.68 -25.13
N ARG A 487 -90.95 -148.15 -24.12
CA ARG A 487 -92.41 -148.28 -23.91
C ARG A 487 -93.19 -146.96 -23.97
N LEU A 488 -92.52 -145.83 -24.15
CA LEU A 488 -93.11 -144.48 -24.21
C LEU A 488 -92.40 -143.65 -25.29
N LYS A 489 -92.28 -144.28 -26.46
CA LYS A 489 -91.84 -143.67 -27.71
C LYS A 489 -93.03 -143.25 -28.59
N GLU A 490 -94.14 -142.96 -27.92
CA GLU A 490 -95.42 -142.47 -28.44
C GLU A 490 -95.73 -141.15 -27.71
N LEU A 491 -96.34 -140.17 -28.39
CA LEU A 491 -96.74 -138.83 -27.89
C LEU A 491 -95.55 -137.89 -27.53
N GLU A 492 -95.07 -136.96 -28.38
CA GLU A 492 -95.74 -135.77 -28.95
C GLU A 492 -96.44 -134.87 -27.88
N HIS A 493 -96.36 -133.53 -27.86
CA HIS A 493 -95.84 -132.53 -28.82
C HIS A 493 -95.70 -131.10 -28.19
N ALA A 494 -94.96 -130.17 -28.85
CA ALA A 494 -95.27 -128.71 -28.96
C ALA A 494 -95.01 -127.69 -27.76
N PRO A 495 -95.20 -126.34 -27.91
CA PRO A 495 -94.11 -125.36 -27.60
C PRO A 495 -94.46 -123.91 -27.07
N ALA A 496 -93.42 -123.05 -26.94
CA ALA A 496 -93.44 -121.57 -27.15
C ALA A 496 -93.99 -120.62 -26.01
N PRO A 497 -94.22 -119.27 -26.19
CA PRO A 497 -93.20 -118.21 -25.97
C PRO A 497 -93.67 -116.85 -25.27
N LEU A 498 -92.79 -115.81 -25.27
CA LEU A 498 -93.01 -114.32 -25.18
C LEU A 498 -93.01 -113.51 -23.81
N ALA A 499 -92.09 -112.52 -23.72
CA ALA A 499 -92.07 -111.06 -23.30
C ALA A 499 -93.19 -110.40 -22.39
N PRO A 500 -93.26 -109.06 -22.05
CA PRO A 500 -92.47 -107.83 -22.37
C PRO A 500 -92.15 -106.85 -21.13
N PRO A 501 -92.26 -105.47 -21.07
CA PRO A 501 -91.19 -104.59 -20.47
C PRO A 501 -91.43 -103.53 -19.29
N PRO A 502 -91.64 -102.16 -19.42
CA PRO A 502 -90.96 -101.10 -18.58
C PRO A 502 -91.93 -99.98 -17.99
N PRO A 503 -91.69 -98.61 -17.87
CA PRO A 503 -90.45 -97.78 -17.83
C PRO A 503 -89.99 -96.69 -16.75
N PRO A 504 -90.66 -95.59 -16.30
CA PRO A 504 -90.12 -94.21 -16.55
C PRO A 504 -89.99 -93.10 -15.42
N VAL A 505 -89.23 -92.01 -15.71
CA VAL A 505 -89.21 -90.56 -15.25
C VAL A 505 -88.80 -90.16 -13.78
N THR A 506 -88.43 -88.90 -13.38
CA THR A 506 -88.60 -87.50 -13.93
C THR A 506 -87.61 -86.42 -13.36
N SER A 507 -87.27 -85.35 -14.16
CA SER A 507 -87.06 -83.90 -13.82
C SER A 507 -86.04 -83.43 -12.72
N VAL A 508 -85.57 -82.16 -12.56
CA VAL A 508 -85.94 -80.77 -12.98
C VAL A 508 -84.68 -79.87 -13.25
N TYR A 509 -84.84 -78.64 -13.79
CA TYR A 509 -83.85 -77.60 -14.18
C TYR A 509 -84.29 -76.18 -13.62
N PRO A 510 -83.84 -74.94 -14.02
CA PRO A 510 -82.69 -74.42 -14.81
C PRO A 510 -81.97 -73.13 -14.24
N LEU A 511 -81.01 -72.53 -15.00
CA LEU A 511 -80.59 -71.09 -15.03
C LEU A 511 -79.81 -70.48 -13.81
N SER A 512 -79.12 -69.32 -13.88
CA SER A 512 -79.00 -68.27 -14.94
C SER A 512 -77.59 -67.63 -15.05
N ALA A 513 -77.36 -66.77 -16.06
CA ALA A 513 -76.07 -66.19 -16.47
C ALA A 513 -75.96 -64.65 -16.32
N SER A 514 -74.76 -64.08 -16.51
CA SER A 514 -74.57 -62.71 -17.07
C SER A 514 -73.14 -62.46 -17.63
N GLN A 515 -72.98 -61.34 -18.35
CA GLN A 515 -71.83 -60.85 -19.13
C GLN A 515 -71.56 -59.35 -18.79
N ALA A 516 -70.48 -58.65 -19.19
CA ALA A 516 -69.10 -59.06 -19.51
C ALA A 516 -68.08 -57.86 -19.34
N PRO A 517 -67.44 -57.19 -20.33
CA PRO A 517 -66.11 -56.56 -20.14
C PRO A 517 -66.04 -55.02 -20.34
N LEU A 518 -64.87 -54.41 -20.14
CA LEU A 518 -64.49 -53.12 -20.78
C LEU A 518 -62.96 -52.89 -20.83
N THR A 519 -62.54 -51.83 -21.55
CA THR A 519 -61.16 -51.58 -22.04
C THR A 519 -60.66 -50.18 -21.67
N VAL A 520 -59.36 -50.03 -21.35
CA VAL A 520 -58.63 -48.74 -21.35
C VAL A 520 -57.20 -48.95 -21.88
N GLU A 521 -56.62 -47.92 -22.48
CA GLU A 521 -55.30 -47.86 -23.15
C GLU A 521 -54.40 -46.80 -22.44
N ARG A 522 -53.11 -46.68 -22.83
CA ARG A 522 -52.16 -45.55 -22.58
C ARG A 522 -51.49 -45.47 -21.19
N HIS A 523 -50.32 -44.85 -21.03
CA HIS A 523 -49.18 -44.59 -21.94
C HIS A 523 -47.91 -44.31 -21.08
N VAL A 524 -46.79 -43.97 -21.72
CA VAL A 524 -45.44 -43.79 -21.14
C VAL A 524 -45.35 -42.63 -20.14
N GLU A 525 -44.67 -42.84 -19.00
CA GLU A 525 -43.53 -42.01 -18.56
C GLU A 525 -42.75 -42.64 -17.40
N SER A 526 -41.46 -42.31 -17.27
CA SER A 526 -40.54 -42.85 -16.26
C SER A 526 -39.36 -41.91 -15.99
N PRO A 527 -39.22 -41.37 -14.77
CA PRO A 527 -38.00 -40.75 -14.29
C PRO A 527 -37.37 -41.49 -13.08
N PHE A 528 -36.09 -41.21 -12.81
CA PHE A 528 -35.29 -41.71 -11.66
C PHE A 528 -34.96 -43.21 -11.60
N ALA A 529 -34.01 -43.62 -12.45
CA ALA A 529 -33.13 -44.77 -12.21
C ALA A 529 -31.68 -44.46 -12.65
N ALA A 530 -31.13 -43.33 -12.19
CA ALA A 530 -29.85 -42.78 -12.66
C ALA A 530 -28.80 -42.69 -11.52
N LEU A 531 -28.30 -43.83 -11.08
CA LEU A 531 -27.04 -43.94 -10.33
C LEU A 531 -26.24 -45.13 -10.88
N GLY A 532 -25.38 -44.86 -11.86
CA GLY A 532 -24.45 -45.85 -12.41
C GLY A 532 -23.34 -46.14 -11.41
N LEU A 533 -23.29 -47.36 -10.89
CA LEU A 533 -22.21 -47.85 -10.04
C LEU A 533 -20.97 -48.09 -10.92
N VAL A 534 -19.94 -47.24 -10.80
CA VAL A 534 -18.73 -47.32 -11.61
C VAL A 534 -17.75 -48.35 -11.04
N ASP A 535 -17.14 -49.12 -11.93
CA ASP A 535 -16.33 -50.29 -11.63
C ASP A 535 -14.95 -49.92 -11.04
N THR A 536 -14.56 -50.54 -9.92
CA THR A 536 -13.28 -50.28 -9.24
C THR A 536 -12.21 -51.27 -9.68
N GLY A 537 -11.72 -51.13 -10.92
CA GLY A 537 -10.63 -51.91 -11.48
C GLY A 537 -9.30 -51.64 -10.78
N SER A 538 -8.91 -52.51 -9.85
CA SER A 538 -7.69 -52.38 -9.05
C SER A 538 -6.48 -53.08 -9.69
N ASP A 539 -5.70 -52.35 -10.49
CA ASP A 539 -4.34 -52.75 -10.89
C ASP A 539 -3.41 -51.52 -10.95
N PHE A 540 -2.67 -51.25 -9.87
CA PHE A 540 -1.69 -50.15 -9.79
C PHE A 540 -0.30 -50.70 -9.46
N SER A 541 0.62 -50.63 -10.42
CA SER A 541 1.98 -51.17 -10.32
C SER A 541 3.04 -50.17 -10.79
N GLY A 542 4.17 -50.12 -10.09
CA GLY A 542 5.41 -49.47 -10.58
C GLY A 542 5.59 -47.99 -10.22
N PHE A 543 6.02 -47.70 -8.99
CA PHE A 543 6.32 -46.32 -8.54
C PHE A 543 7.76 -45.90 -8.92
N SER A 544 7.97 -45.43 -10.14
CA SER A 544 9.27 -44.85 -10.56
C SER A 544 9.15 -43.93 -11.79
N GLY A 545 9.18 -42.61 -11.58
CA GLY A 545 9.27 -41.61 -12.66
C GLY A 545 8.65 -40.26 -12.26
N PHE A 546 9.42 -39.18 -12.38
CA PHE A 546 8.95 -37.81 -12.10
C PHE A 546 8.24 -37.23 -13.34
N GLY A 547 7.12 -37.87 -13.72
CA GLY A 547 6.43 -37.61 -15.00
C GLY A 547 5.10 -38.36 -15.09
N GLY A 548 4.19 -38.07 -14.16
CA GLY A 548 2.83 -38.62 -14.17
C GLY A 548 1.88 -37.72 -14.97
N PRO A 549 1.05 -38.27 -15.88
CA PRO A 549 -0.05 -37.53 -16.47
C PRO A 549 -1.16 -37.33 -15.43
N SER A 550 -1.36 -36.09 -14.97
CA SER A 550 -2.49 -35.73 -14.10
C SER A 550 -3.81 -35.84 -14.88
N ALA A 551 -4.49 -36.97 -14.73
CA ALA A 551 -5.75 -37.29 -15.41
C ALA A 551 -6.97 -36.51 -14.85
N GLY A 552 -6.88 -35.18 -14.83
CA GLY A 552 -7.89 -34.29 -14.23
C GLY A 552 -7.97 -32.87 -14.80
N GLY A 553 -7.07 -32.50 -15.72
CA GLY A 553 -7.23 -31.34 -16.60
C GLY A 553 -7.36 -31.81 -18.04
N GLY A 554 -8.26 -31.20 -18.81
CA GLY A 554 -8.28 -31.34 -20.25
C GLY A 554 -7.02 -30.71 -20.87
N GLY A 555 -6.65 -31.21 -22.04
CA GLY A 555 -5.42 -30.82 -22.73
C GLY A 555 -5.49 -29.45 -23.43
N ALA A 556 -6.26 -28.49 -22.90
CA ALA A 556 -6.45 -27.19 -23.53
C ALA A 556 -5.11 -26.43 -23.64
N THR A 557 -4.69 -26.19 -24.87
CA THR A 557 -3.56 -25.32 -25.21
C THR A 557 -4.00 -23.86 -25.19
N PHE A 558 -3.24 -23.02 -24.48
CA PHE A 558 -3.48 -21.58 -24.42
C PHE A 558 -2.40 -20.83 -25.19
N ARG A 559 -2.80 -19.87 -26.03
CA ARG A 559 -1.92 -19.09 -26.88
C ARG A 559 -2.09 -17.60 -26.60
N TYR A 560 -0.97 -16.91 -26.38
CA TYR A 560 -0.95 -15.45 -26.29
C TYR A 560 -1.48 -14.78 -27.56
N ALA A 561 -2.30 -13.74 -27.37
CA ALA A 561 -2.92 -12.94 -28.42
C ALA A 561 -2.37 -11.51 -28.34
N PRO A 562 -1.22 -11.20 -29.01
CA PRO A 562 -0.56 -9.90 -28.89
C PRO A 562 -1.41 -8.72 -29.39
N ASP A 563 -2.37 -8.99 -30.27
CA ASP A 563 -3.30 -7.99 -30.81
C ASP A 563 -4.43 -7.63 -29.82
N VAL A 564 -4.58 -8.38 -28.71
CA VAL A 564 -5.63 -8.19 -27.70
C VAL A 564 -5.01 -7.71 -26.40
N ALA A 565 -4.92 -6.38 -26.25
CA ALA A 565 -4.37 -5.75 -25.03
C ALA A 565 -5.36 -5.72 -23.85
N VAL A 566 -6.68 -5.79 -24.11
CA VAL A 566 -7.76 -5.66 -23.12
C VAL A 566 -8.95 -6.51 -23.59
N ILE A 567 -9.68 -7.14 -22.67
CA ILE A 567 -10.90 -7.90 -22.98
C ILE A 567 -12.06 -6.93 -23.18
N SER A 568 -12.69 -6.93 -24.37
CA SER A 568 -13.81 -6.03 -24.66
C SER A 568 -15.17 -6.65 -24.33
N TYR A 569 -16.14 -5.82 -23.91
CA TYR A 569 -17.55 -6.21 -23.65
C TYR A 569 -18.51 -5.06 -24.02
N HIS A 570 -19.73 -5.34 -24.49
CA HIS A 570 -20.71 -4.29 -24.83
C HIS A 570 -21.56 -3.90 -23.62
N SER A 571 -22.16 -4.87 -22.91
CA SER A 571 -22.78 -4.66 -21.60
C SER A 571 -21.96 -5.31 -20.49
N ALA A 572 -22.10 -4.82 -19.27
CA ALA A 572 -21.61 -5.53 -18.10
C ALA A 572 -22.27 -6.91 -17.95
N ASP A 573 -23.50 -7.07 -18.45
CA ASP A 573 -24.24 -8.33 -18.47
C ASP A 573 -23.61 -9.38 -19.41
N ASP A 574 -22.76 -8.98 -20.37
CA ASP A 574 -22.02 -9.90 -21.25
C ASP A 574 -21.00 -10.74 -20.46
N ILE A 575 -20.52 -10.25 -19.30
CA ILE A 575 -19.53 -10.94 -18.48
C ILE A 575 -20.26 -11.88 -17.51
N VAL A 576 -20.44 -13.12 -17.97
CA VAL A 576 -21.16 -14.18 -17.25
C VAL A 576 -20.41 -14.60 -15.98
N GLU A 577 -19.10 -14.85 -16.12
CA GLU A 577 -18.24 -15.30 -15.03
C GLU A 577 -16.87 -14.62 -15.07
N LEU A 578 -16.36 -14.25 -13.89
CA LEU A 578 -15.02 -13.74 -13.71
C LEU A 578 -14.37 -14.46 -12.52
N TYR A 579 -13.16 -14.94 -12.72
CA TYR A 579 -12.29 -15.50 -11.68
C TYR A 579 -11.03 -14.64 -11.59
N GLY A 580 -10.50 -14.46 -10.39
CA GLY A 580 -9.30 -13.66 -10.13
C GLY A 580 -8.42 -14.29 -9.07
N SER A 581 -7.11 -14.06 -9.15
CA SER A 581 -6.17 -14.63 -8.20
C SER A 581 -6.24 -13.93 -6.83
N ALA A 582 -6.46 -14.71 -5.77
CA ALA A 582 -6.42 -14.24 -4.39
C ALA A 582 -4.99 -13.92 -3.91
N ASN A 583 -3.98 -14.43 -4.63
CA ASN A 583 -2.57 -14.15 -4.45
C ASN A 583 -1.96 -13.46 -5.68
N VAL A 584 -0.71 -13.03 -5.54
CA VAL A 584 0.18 -12.65 -6.63
C VAL A 584 1.35 -13.63 -6.71
N VAL A 585 1.87 -13.88 -7.91
CA VAL A 585 2.96 -14.83 -8.16
C VAL A 585 4.06 -14.13 -8.95
N GLN A 586 5.32 -14.39 -8.61
CA GLN A 586 6.44 -13.92 -9.42
C GLN A 586 6.62 -14.86 -10.62
N ALA A 587 6.32 -14.36 -11.82
CA ALA A 587 6.27 -15.15 -13.05
C ALA A 587 6.92 -14.43 -14.23
N ALA A 588 7.21 -15.18 -15.29
CA ALA A 588 7.82 -14.70 -16.54
C ALA A 588 6.97 -15.13 -17.76
N PRO A 589 5.70 -14.68 -17.86
CA PRO A 589 4.80 -15.10 -18.93
C PRO A 589 5.33 -14.69 -20.32
N GLU A 590 5.15 -15.55 -21.32
CA GLU A 590 5.41 -15.25 -22.73
C GLU A 590 6.80 -14.65 -23.03
N GLY A 591 7.83 -15.10 -22.31
CA GLY A 591 9.21 -14.62 -22.46
C GLY A 591 9.47 -13.20 -21.94
N ARG A 592 8.51 -12.58 -21.24
CA ARG A 592 8.75 -11.34 -20.49
C ARG A 592 9.71 -11.59 -19.31
N ARG A 593 10.27 -10.51 -18.76
CA ARG A 593 11.10 -10.57 -17.54
C ARG A 593 10.29 -11.14 -16.36
N SER A 594 10.97 -11.83 -15.44
CA SER A 594 10.37 -12.27 -14.18
C SER A 594 9.95 -11.06 -13.34
N GLN A 595 8.66 -10.97 -13.00
CA GLN A 595 8.07 -9.86 -12.25
C GLN A 595 6.77 -10.30 -11.54
N ILE A 596 6.26 -9.48 -10.61
CA ILE A 596 5.06 -9.79 -9.84
C ILE A 596 3.83 -9.69 -10.76
N CYS A 597 3.03 -10.76 -10.80
CA CYS A 597 1.85 -10.89 -11.64
C CYS A 597 0.60 -11.24 -10.82
N GLY A 598 -0.56 -10.76 -11.28
CA GLY A 598 -1.88 -11.29 -10.95
C GLY A 598 -2.49 -12.04 -12.15
N ALA A 599 -3.47 -12.90 -11.90
CA ALA A 599 -4.13 -13.71 -12.92
C ALA A 599 -5.66 -13.61 -12.87
N TYR A 600 -6.31 -13.69 -14.02
CA TYR A 600 -7.76 -13.66 -14.15
C TYR A 600 -8.24 -14.57 -15.29
N VAL A 601 -9.42 -15.17 -15.12
CA VAL A 601 -10.15 -15.88 -16.20
C VAL A 601 -11.50 -15.21 -16.34
N CYS A 602 -11.81 -14.70 -17.54
CA CYS A 602 -13.02 -13.94 -17.83
C CYS A 602 -13.82 -14.64 -18.94
N VAL A 603 -15.11 -14.87 -18.68
CA VAL A 603 -16.06 -15.42 -19.62
C VAL A 603 -16.94 -14.30 -20.13
N VAL A 604 -16.88 -14.05 -21.44
CA VAL A 604 -17.72 -13.05 -22.13
C VAL A 604 -18.64 -13.78 -23.10
N GLU A 605 -19.95 -13.68 -22.90
CA GLU A 605 -20.96 -14.20 -23.82
C GLU A 605 -21.36 -13.12 -24.83
N ARG A 606 -21.20 -13.41 -26.12
CA ARG A 606 -21.65 -12.56 -27.23
C ARG A 606 -22.52 -13.39 -28.16
N GLU A 607 -23.71 -12.88 -28.51
CA GLU A 607 -24.65 -13.54 -29.44
C GLU A 607 -25.00 -15.01 -29.08
N GLY A 608 -25.00 -15.36 -27.79
CA GLY A 608 -25.25 -16.73 -27.32
C GLY A 608 -24.03 -17.66 -27.39
N LYS A 609 -22.81 -17.11 -27.60
CA LYS A 609 -21.54 -17.84 -27.59
C LYS A 609 -20.65 -17.36 -26.46
N ALA A 610 -20.28 -18.26 -25.56
CA ALA A 610 -19.30 -17.97 -24.51
C ALA A 610 -17.87 -17.97 -25.07
N THR A 611 -17.10 -16.95 -24.72
CA THR A 611 -15.66 -16.87 -25.02
C THR A 611 -14.86 -16.78 -23.73
N ILE A 612 -13.83 -17.62 -23.60
CA ILE A 612 -12.97 -17.72 -22.43
C ILE A 612 -11.67 -16.96 -22.73
N ASN A 613 -11.32 -16.04 -21.85
CA ASN A 613 -10.19 -15.13 -21.99
C ASN A 613 -9.36 -15.18 -20.71
N LEU A 614 -8.07 -15.50 -20.82
CA LEU A 614 -7.13 -15.54 -19.69
C LEU A 614 -6.31 -14.25 -19.70
N ALA A 615 -6.25 -13.54 -18.58
CA ALA A 615 -5.51 -12.29 -18.47
C ALA A 615 -4.41 -12.38 -17.40
N TRP A 616 -3.16 -12.18 -17.82
CA TRP A 616 -2.04 -11.88 -16.94
C TRP A 616 -1.98 -10.37 -16.71
N HIS A 617 -1.97 -9.92 -15.46
CA HIS A 617 -1.75 -8.52 -15.10
C HIS A 617 -0.34 -8.36 -14.48
N LEU A 618 0.55 -7.67 -15.20
CA LEU A 618 1.98 -7.58 -14.89
C LEU A 618 2.23 -6.33 -14.03
N ILE A 619 2.03 -6.47 -12.72
CA ILE A 619 1.93 -5.37 -11.73
C ILE A 619 3.12 -4.40 -11.80
N ASP A 620 4.34 -4.90 -11.95
CA ASP A 620 5.57 -4.07 -12.01
C ASP A 620 5.75 -3.28 -13.33
N SER A 621 4.82 -3.44 -14.29
CA SER A 621 4.83 -2.75 -15.59
C SER A 621 3.48 -2.14 -16.00
N GLY A 622 2.38 -2.54 -15.36
CA GLY A 622 1.02 -2.17 -15.75
C GLY A 622 0.54 -2.78 -17.07
N GLU A 623 1.31 -3.69 -17.68
CA GLU A 623 0.90 -4.40 -18.89
C GLU A 623 -0.14 -5.49 -18.57
N VAL A 624 -1.05 -5.73 -19.51
CA VAL A 624 -1.97 -6.87 -19.50
C VAL A 624 -1.65 -7.74 -20.72
N LEU A 625 -1.50 -9.05 -20.53
CA LEU A 625 -1.31 -10.02 -21.61
C LEU A 625 -2.53 -10.94 -21.65
N ILE A 626 -3.22 -10.98 -22.79
CA ILE A 626 -4.37 -11.87 -22.99
C ILE A 626 -3.93 -13.15 -23.70
N CYS A 627 -4.27 -14.29 -23.11
CA CYS A 627 -4.13 -15.62 -23.71
C CYS A 627 -5.51 -16.22 -23.96
N LEU A 628 -5.67 -16.91 -25.09
CA LEU A 628 -6.92 -17.54 -25.51
C LEU A 628 -6.69 -19.05 -25.65
N PRO A 629 -7.67 -19.92 -25.31
CA PRO A 629 -7.60 -21.33 -25.70
C PRO A 629 -7.55 -21.45 -27.23
N GLU A 630 -6.79 -22.42 -27.75
CA GLU A 630 -6.70 -22.66 -29.20
C GLU A 630 -8.05 -23.09 -29.82
N GLN A 631 -8.94 -23.66 -29.02
CA GLN A 631 -10.34 -23.92 -29.35
C GLN A 631 -11.25 -23.30 -28.29
N GLN A 632 -12.07 -22.33 -28.69
CA GLN A 632 -13.15 -21.78 -27.86
C GLN A 632 -14.33 -22.77 -27.79
N PRO A 633 -15.11 -22.80 -26.70
CA PRO A 633 -16.22 -23.75 -26.54
C PRO A 633 -17.39 -23.39 -27.47
N GLU A 634 -17.64 -24.21 -28.49
CA GLU A 634 -18.78 -24.03 -29.40
C GLU A 634 -20.13 -24.44 -28.78
N ALA A 635 -20.11 -25.31 -27.76
CA ALA A 635 -21.30 -25.79 -27.06
C ALA A 635 -21.20 -25.62 -25.54
N THR A 636 -22.37 -25.46 -24.89
CA THR A 636 -22.52 -25.28 -23.44
C THR A 636 -21.99 -26.47 -22.61
N ALA A 637 -21.82 -27.65 -23.22
CA ALA A 637 -21.20 -28.80 -22.57
C ALA A 637 -19.67 -28.64 -22.45
N ASP A 638 -19.01 -28.13 -23.49
CA ASP A 638 -17.56 -27.96 -23.56
C ASP A 638 -17.10 -26.75 -22.73
N TYR A 639 -17.98 -25.75 -22.58
CA TYR A 639 -17.76 -24.55 -21.78
C TYR A 639 -17.25 -24.84 -20.36
N ALA A 640 -17.87 -25.78 -19.64
CA ALA A 640 -17.50 -26.08 -18.26
C ALA A 640 -16.10 -26.71 -18.17
N LEU A 641 -15.71 -27.53 -19.14
CA LEU A 641 -14.39 -28.16 -19.22
C LEU A 641 -13.32 -27.13 -19.61
N ALA A 642 -13.57 -26.32 -20.64
CA ALA A 642 -12.63 -25.27 -21.06
C ALA A 642 -12.42 -24.19 -19.98
N LEU A 643 -13.45 -23.91 -19.15
CA LEU A 643 -13.32 -23.02 -17.99
C LEU A 643 -12.49 -23.66 -16.87
N GLN A 644 -12.72 -24.95 -16.58
CA GLN A 644 -11.93 -25.69 -15.60
C GLN A 644 -10.45 -25.76 -16.02
N ASP A 645 -10.16 -25.99 -17.29
CA ASP A 645 -8.80 -26.02 -17.82
C ASP A 645 -8.11 -24.65 -17.76
N ALA A 646 -8.86 -23.56 -18.01
CA ALA A 646 -8.34 -22.19 -17.89
C ALA A 646 -8.03 -21.79 -16.44
N ILE A 647 -8.80 -22.29 -15.48
CA ILE A 647 -8.51 -22.15 -14.04
C ILE A 647 -7.27 -22.98 -13.68
N PHE A 648 -7.26 -24.25 -14.05
CA PHE A 648 -6.16 -25.20 -13.76
C PHE A 648 -4.83 -24.74 -14.35
N TYR A 649 -4.83 -24.10 -15.53
CA TYR A 649 -3.65 -23.46 -16.12
C TYR A 649 -2.98 -22.49 -15.14
N PHE A 650 -3.72 -21.56 -14.54
CA PHE A 650 -3.17 -20.61 -13.57
C PHE A 650 -2.81 -21.27 -12.23
N GLU A 651 -3.62 -22.21 -11.75
CA GLU A 651 -3.32 -22.95 -10.52
C GLU A 651 -2.03 -23.78 -10.64
N SER A 652 -1.75 -24.36 -11.82
CA SER A 652 -0.50 -25.10 -12.10
C SER A 652 0.76 -24.23 -12.00
N ILE A 653 0.62 -22.91 -12.10
CA ILE A 653 1.71 -21.93 -11.98
C ILE A 653 1.79 -21.36 -10.54
N GLY A 654 0.83 -21.70 -9.67
CA GLY A 654 0.81 -21.33 -8.24
C GLY A 654 -0.15 -20.20 -7.88
N PHE A 655 -1.06 -19.80 -8.77
CA PHE A 655 -2.17 -18.93 -8.39
C PHE A 655 -3.25 -19.68 -7.60
N MET A 656 -3.99 -18.99 -6.74
CA MET A 656 -5.22 -19.47 -6.12
C MET A 656 -6.38 -18.69 -6.73
N MET A 657 -7.23 -19.36 -7.52
CA MET A 657 -8.23 -18.71 -8.37
C MET A 657 -9.63 -18.73 -7.73
N ASP A 658 -10.07 -17.58 -7.21
CA ASP A 658 -11.41 -17.44 -6.62
C ASP A 658 -12.41 -16.84 -7.62
N ARG A 659 -13.69 -17.26 -7.52
CA ARG A 659 -14.79 -16.69 -8.31
C ARG A 659 -15.10 -15.28 -7.79
N PHE A 660 -15.08 -14.30 -8.67
CA PHE A 660 -15.41 -12.91 -8.34
C PHE A 660 -16.92 -12.70 -8.34
N GLU A 661 -17.50 -12.26 -7.23
CA GLU A 661 -18.94 -11.96 -7.13
C GLU A 661 -19.30 -10.66 -7.88
N LEU A 662 -19.53 -10.78 -9.19
CA LEU A 662 -20.07 -9.70 -10.01
C LEU A 662 -21.48 -9.35 -9.52
N SER A 663 -21.64 -8.12 -9.01
CA SER A 663 -22.92 -7.67 -8.45
C SER A 663 -23.96 -7.45 -9.54
N ARG A 664 -25.22 -7.87 -9.29
CA ARG A 664 -26.41 -7.66 -10.18
C ARG A 664 -26.82 -6.18 -10.42
N ASN A 665 -25.91 -5.23 -10.20
CA ASN A 665 -26.08 -3.81 -10.45
C ASN A 665 -24.96 -3.40 -11.41
N SER A 666 -25.30 -3.19 -12.67
CA SER A 666 -24.34 -2.93 -13.75
C SER A 666 -23.40 -1.75 -13.45
N LEU A 667 -23.88 -0.67 -12.82
CA LEU A 667 -23.03 0.47 -12.42
C LEU A 667 -21.99 0.12 -11.33
N ARG A 668 -22.27 -0.85 -10.46
CA ARG A 668 -21.27 -1.39 -9.50
C ARG A 668 -20.33 -2.39 -10.18
N GLN A 669 -20.85 -3.18 -11.11
CA GLN A 669 -20.09 -4.15 -11.89
C GLN A 669 -19.07 -3.47 -12.80
N ILE A 670 -19.46 -2.45 -13.55
CA ILE A 670 -18.57 -1.60 -14.37
C ILE A 670 -17.44 -1.04 -13.51
N LYS A 671 -17.75 -0.43 -12.35
CA LYS A 671 -16.73 0.10 -11.43
C LYS A 671 -15.80 -0.95 -10.83
N ALA A 672 -16.24 -2.21 -10.73
CA ALA A 672 -15.37 -3.32 -10.32
C ALA A 672 -14.43 -3.72 -11.48
N LEU A 673 -14.95 -3.80 -12.71
CA LEU A 673 -14.19 -4.14 -13.92
C LEU A 673 -13.15 -3.05 -14.25
N GLU A 674 -13.55 -1.77 -14.21
CA GLU A 674 -12.66 -0.59 -14.36
C GLU A 674 -11.50 -0.63 -13.36
N LYS A 675 -11.77 -1.04 -12.10
CA LYS A 675 -10.75 -1.15 -11.04
C LYS A 675 -9.77 -2.32 -11.28
N ILE A 676 -10.20 -3.37 -11.98
CA ILE A 676 -9.34 -4.52 -12.33
C ILE A 676 -8.49 -4.20 -13.59
N GLY A 677 -9.00 -3.37 -14.50
CA GLY A 677 -8.25 -2.84 -15.65
C GLY A 677 -8.06 -3.78 -16.84
N ILE A 678 -8.30 -5.09 -16.67
CA ILE A 678 -8.18 -6.11 -17.74
C ILE A 678 -9.36 -6.13 -18.73
N CYS A 679 -10.50 -5.54 -18.36
CA CYS A 679 -11.71 -5.48 -19.17
C CYS A 679 -12.07 -4.03 -19.48
N ARG A 680 -12.49 -3.73 -20.71
CA ARG A 680 -12.96 -2.41 -21.15
C ARG A 680 -14.30 -2.53 -21.86
N MET A 681 -15.23 -1.65 -21.53
CA MET A 681 -16.47 -1.52 -22.29
C MET A 681 -16.13 -1.05 -23.71
N GLU A 682 -16.55 -1.82 -24.70
CA GLU A 682 -16.46 -1.47 -26.11
C GLU A 682 -17.39 -0.28 -26.32
N GLU A 683 -16.82 0.92 -26.51
CA GLU A 683 -17.62 2.10 -26.83
C GLU A 683 -18.46 1.75 -28.05
N PRO A 684 -19.80 1.90 -28.00
CA PRO A 684 -20.66 1.50 -29.10
C PRO A 684 -20.18 2.28 -30.31
N ALA A 685 -19.66 1.55 -31.30
CA ALA A 685 -19.08 2.14 -32.50
C ALA A 685 -20.11 3.14 -33.03
N VAL A 686 -19.77 4.43 -32.94
CA VAL A 686 -20.68 5.50 -33.35
C VAL A 686 -20.77 5.35 -34.85
N GLU A 687 -21.77 4.59 -35.30
CA GLU A 687 -22.03 4.31 -36.71
C GLU A 687 -21.95 5.65 -37.40
N ALA A 688 -20.92 5.81 -38.24
CA ALA A 688 -20.53 7.09 -38.80
C ALA A 688 -21.61 7.45 -39.80
N LYS A 689 -22.69 8.03 -39.27
CA LYS A 689 -23.95 8.27 -39.93
C LYS A 689 -23.62 8.97 -41.22
N GLU A 690 -23.87 8.27 -42.33
CA GLU A 690 -23.67 8.82 -43.68
C GLU A 690 -24.74 9.87 -43.91
N ASP A 691 -24.57 11.02 -43.24
CA ASP A 691 -25.14 12.30 -43.58
C ASP A 691 -24.54 12.67 -44.93
N GLY A 692 -25.16 12.11 -45.98
CA GLY A 692 -24.85 12.31 -47.39
C GLY A 692 -25.18 13.73 -47.82
N ASP A 693 -24.49 14.71 -47.23
CA ASP A 693 -24.55 16.08 -47.65
C ASP A 693 -23.84 16.21 -49.00
N GLY A 694 -24.60 16.66 -50.00
CA GLY A 694 -24.16 16.78 -51.39
C GLY A 694 -23.28 17.99 -51.59
N GLY A 695 -22.10 18.02 -50.95
CA GLY A 695 -21.13 19.10 -50.99
C GLY A 695 -20.63 19.40 -52.40
N ALA A 696 -21.32 20.32 -53.09
CA ALA A 696 -20.99 20.70 -54.46
C ALA A 696 -19.61 21.38 -54.54
N ALA A 697 -18.80 20.95 -55.50
CA ALA A 697 -17.43 21.45 -55.65
C ALA A 697 -17.40 22.94 -56.05
N ILE A 698 -16.76 23.76 -55.22
CA ILE A 698 -16.34 25.13 -55.56
C ILE A 698 -14.85 25.07 -55.95
N PRO A 699 -14.46 25.54 -57.16
CA PRO A 699 -13.08 25.44 -57.62
C PRO A 699 -12.16 26.45 -56.94
N ALA A 700 -10.91 26.05 -56.70
CA ALA A 700 -9.87 26.94 -56.18
C ALA A 700 -9.42 27.98 -57.23
N ALA A 701 -9.17 29.22 -56.79
CA ALA A 701 -8.57 30.27 -57.61
C ALA A 701 -7.83 31.30 -56.73
N ALA A 702 -6.63 31.69 -57.18
CA ALA A 702 -5.74 32.74 -56.65
C ALA A 702 -5.28 32.57 -55.19
#